data_AF-B7R0M3-F1
#
_entry.id   AF-B7R0M3-F1
#
_cell.length_a   1.000
_cell.length_b   1.000
_cell.length_c   1.000
_cell.angle_alpha   90.00
_cell.angle_beta   90.00
_cell.angle_gamma   90.00
#
_symmetry.space_group_name_H-M   'P 1'
#
loop_
_entity.id
_entity.type
_entity.pdbx_description
1 polymer ?
#
loop_
_entity_poly.entity_id
_entity_poly.type
_entity_poly.pdbx_seq_one_letter_code
_entity_poly.pdbx_strand_id
1 'polypeptide(L)'
;MASLGQLKEVEKYLPRIARYMRLDLPGSDPETSKKYLEDIKAALQLDDTERALKLAREAFYHVAPDPEFILSNALKLRHDGEKLLRSKKFKDAIAKFDEAITRYLEAIEIVSIKEEENGERARKLQNTLETTRNLRNIANFRMIFKKIKDAKTEKELWDALKELERAEVPMEDDRFDAILTAHKKIIRLQLQGVVDLMTDAASKFREENWYSAKKAFEKAKQILENLLTTAKKYQLEEEVGMIGELLKACNEDLRGIEELLYSGEAPNGWKLRIPSKESFKVTEESIEEEFFDHSINFETRLEQIKEKYVITRLIGEGAFSYVYEAKNPRGQRIALKVLKYLDKESTSSFMREFAAAQKLNHENIVKVYRADPRLGYLEMELASGNIDDVRKPLEPVIAGRIIFEVSRALHHAHSNGVIHRDIKPSNMLFFGSIERVKLGDWGLARLASRATRKSSLVRHKTILYSSPEQIVNPENLDARSDIFQLGIVFYELLTGIHPFSADYEGTIMHKILNENPVPPSHHNPKSLPFDDIVMKMLEKDPEKRYQTVKELQNDIKDVLIKMGVRIKASLGTRERVRIIAENVMLRLTTVIEGSAKNITEEFADIVKELEELHLETGDPSIKNLMEQLKTMAEMEAKPSEETLKEAKLILKRWV
;
A
#
# COMPACT_ATOMS: atom_id res chain seq x y z
N MET A 1 -33.51 -39.53 9.91
CA MET A 1 -32.96 -38.35 10.63
C MET A 1 -33.10 -37.02 9.86
N ALA A 2 -33.89 -36.94 8.78
CA ALA A 2 -34.15 -35.67 8.06
C ALA A 2 -35.43 -34.90 8.48
N SER A 3 -36.28 -35.43 9.37
CA SER A 3 -37.65 -34.94 9.51
C SER A 3 -37.84 -33.68 10.38
N LEU A 4 -37.10 -33.49 11.48
CA LEU A 4 -37.39 -32.37 12.40
C LEU A 4 -36.96 -31.01 11.87
N GLY A 5 -35.82 -30.95 11.16
CA GLY A 5 -35.33 -29.70 10.57
C GLY A 5 -36.24 -29.20 9.45
N GLN A 6 -36.64 -30.09 8.55
CA GLN A 6 -37.54 -29.77 7.45
C GLN A 6 -38.93 -29.35 7.93
N LEU A 7 -39.48 -30.03 8.94
CA LEU A 7 -40.76 -29.66 9.55
C LEU A 7 -40.71 -28.28 10.22
N LYS A 8 -39.62 -27.94 10.91
CA LYS A 8 -39.41 -26.59 11.47
C LYS A 8 -39.35 -25.52 10.39
N GLU A 9 -38.78 -25.82 9.23
CA GLU A 9 -38.78 -24.89 8.10
C GLU A 9 -40.17 -24.74 7.47
N VAL A 10 -40.92 -25.83 7.29
CA VAL A 10 -42.33 -25.79 6.85
C VAL A 10 -43.17 -24.91 7.80
N GLU A 11 -43.01 -25.11 9.11
CA GLU A 11 -43.71 -24.34 10.15
C GLU A 11 -43.41 -22.83 10.07
N LYS A 12 -42.21 -22.43 9.64
CA LYS A 12 -41.86 -21.02 9.42
C LYS A 12 -42.60 -20.40 8.23
N TYR A 13 -42.88 -21.16 7.17
CA TYR A 13 -43.55 -20.65 5.96
C TYR A 13 -45.05 -20.45 6.15
N LEU A 14 -45.74 -21.34 6.87
CA LEU A 14 -47.21 -21.33 6.97
C LEU A 14 -47.80 -20.00 7.49
N PRO A 15 -47.28 -19.37 8.57
CA PRO A 15 -47.79 -18.08 9.05
C PRO A 15 -47.55 -16.93 8.06
N ARG A 16 -46.43 -16.98 7.32
CA ARG A 16 -46.07 -15.97 6.31
C ARG A 16 -46.98 -16.08 5.09
N ILE A 17 -47.25 -17.32 4.63
CA ILE A 17 -48.21 -17.60 3.56
C ILE A 17 -49.59 -17.06 3.95
N ALA A 18 -50.09 -17.43 5.13
CA ALA A 18 -51.39 -16.97 5.62
C ALA A 18 -51.47 -15.45 5.80
N ARG A 19 -50.35 -14.79 6.13
CA ARG A 19 -50.29 -13.32 6.19
C ARG A 19 -50.37 -12.70 4.80
N TYR A 20 -49.60 -13.17 3.83
CA TYR A 20 -49.57 -12.59 2.50
C TYR A 20 -50.84 -12.87 1.68
N MET A 21 -51.44 -14.05 1.84
CA MET A 21 -52.77 -14.34 1.28
C MET A 21 -53.85 -13.35 1.75
N ARG A 22 -53.73 -12.82 2.99
CA ARG A 22 -54.67 -11.81 3.52
C ARG A 22 -54.40 -10.40 3.01
N LEU A 23 -53.18 -10.11 2.57
CA LEU A 23 -52.75 -8.78 2.16
C LEU A 23 -52.91 -8.50 0.66
N ASP A 24 -53.19 -9.54 -0.14
CA ASP A 24 -53.41 -9.46 -1.59
C ASP A 24 -52.38 -8.57 -2.31
N LEU A 25 -51.11 -8.93 -2.12
CA LEU A 25 -49.99 -8.09 -2.53
C LEU A 25 -49.82 -8.10 -4.06
N PRO A 26 -49.34 -7.00 -4.67
CA PRO A 26 -49.11 -6.94 -6.11
C PRO A 26 -48.22 -8.08 -6.62
N GLY A 27 -48.68 -8.77 -7.67
CA GLY A 27 -47.98 -9.88 -8.30
C GLY A 27 -48.19 -11.25 -7.63
N SER A 28 -48.98 -11.31 -6.55
CA SER A 28 -49.32 -12.58 -5.90
C SER A 28 -50.43 -13.35 -6.62
N ASP A 29 -50.42 -14.68 -6.45
CA ASP A 29 -51.42 -15.64 -6.90
C ASP A 29 -51.88 -16.52 -5.70
N PRO A 30 -52.80 -16.01 -4.86
CA PRO A 30 -53.27 -16.73 -3.68
C PRO A 30 -53.99 -18.04 -4.01
N GLU A 31 -54.65 -18.14 -5.17
CA GLU A 31 -55.38 -19.34 -5.58
C GLU A 31 -54.43 -20.51 -5.88
N THR A 32 -53.31 -20.24 -6.55
CA THR A 32 -52.27 -21.26 -6.75
C THR A 32 -51.62 -21.67 -5.44
N SER A 33 -51.33 -20.73 -4.53
CA SER A 33 -50.80 -21.07 -3.20
C SER A 33 -51.77 -21.93 -2.37
N LYS A 34 -53.09 -21.76 -2.53
CA LYS A 34 -54.09 -22.55 -1.83
C LYS A 34 -54.04 -24.02 -2.23
N LYS A 35 -53.80 -24.32 -3.50
CA LYS A 35 -53.57 -25.68 -4.01
C LYS A 35 -52.32 -26.31 -3.38
N TYR A 36 -51.22 -25.55 -3.32
CA TYR A 36 -50.00 -26.02 -2.66
C TYR A 36 -50.20 -26.28 -1.15
N LEU A 37 -51.04 -25.51 -0.44
CA LEU A 37 -51.37 -25.79 0.96
C LEU A 37 -52.10 -27.12 1.17
N GLU A 38 -52.98 -27.49 0.23
CA GLU A 38 -53.63 -28.81 0.23
C GLU A 38 -52.61 -29.93 -0.02
N ASP A 39 -51.70 -29.73 -0.97
CA ASP A 39 -50.62 -30.68 -1.27
C ASP A 39 -49.62 -30.84 -0.11
N ILE A 40 -49.31 -29.76 0.63
CA ILE A 40 -48.49 -29.81 1.85
C ILE A 40 -49.17 -30.69 2.90
N LYS A 41 -50.47 -30.50 3.11
CA LYS A 41 -51.23 -31.33 4.07
C LYS A 41 -51.20 -32.80 3.67
N ALA A 42 -51.35 -33.11 2.39
CA ALA A 42 -51.25 -34.48 1.88
C ALA A 42 -49.85 -35.07 2.05
N ALA A 43 -48.78 -34.29 1.79
CA ALA A 43 -47.40 -34.72 1.97
C ALA A 43 -47.06 -34.99 3.44
N LEU A 44 -47.53 -34.14 4.36
CA LEU A 44 -47.35 -34.32 5.81
C LEU A 44 -48.10 -35.54 6.35
N GLN A 45 -49.27 -35.87 5.79
CA GLN A 45 -50.01 -37.10 6.14
C GLN A 45 -49.29 -38.39 5.71
N LEU A 46 -48.38 -38.28 4.74
CA LEU A 46 -47.55 -39.38 4.23
C LEU A 46 -46.13 -39.38 4.83
N ASP A 47 -45.87 -38.55 5.84
CA ASP A 47 -44.54 -38.32 6.44
C ASP A 47 -43.45 -37.89 5.42
N ASP A 48 -43.84 -37.35 4.27
CA ASP A 48 -42.92 -36.85 3.23
C ASP A 48 -42.53 -35.39 3.52
N THR A 49 -41.62 -35.22 4.48
CA THR A 49 -41.17 -33.91 4.99
C THR A 49 -40.36 -33.11 3.98
N GLU A 50 -39.70 -33.78 3.04
CA GLU A 50 -38.91 -33.13 1.99
C GLU A 50 -39.84 -32.51 0.94
N ARG A 51 -40.82 -33.29 0.47
CA ARG A 51 -41.85 -32.78 -0.44
C ARG A 51 -42.69 -31.69 0.21
N ALA A 52 -43.05 -31.84 1.48
CA ALA A 52 -43.77 -30.81 2.22
C ALA A 52 -42.99 -29.48 2.26
N LEU A 53 -41.66 -29.52 2.49
CA LEU A 53 -40.81 -28.33 2.47
C LEU A 53 -40.73 -27.69 1.08
N LYS A 54 -40.57 -28.50 0.02
CA LYS A 54 -40.55 -27.98 -1.35
C LYS A 54 -41.87 -27.29 -1.69
N LEU A 55 -43.00 -27.93 -1.40
CA LEU A 55 -44.33 -27.36 -1.65
C LEU A 55 -44.59 -26.10 -0.80
N ALA A 56 -44.08 -26.03 0.43
CA ALA A 56 -44.16 -24.84 1.27
C ALA A 56 -43.40 -23.64 0.69
N ARG A 57 -42.23 -23.87 0.08
CA ARG A 57 -41.48 -22.81 -0.63
C ARG A 57 -42.22 -22.33 -1.87
N GLU A 58 -42.77 -23.24 -2.67
CA GLU A 58 -43.58 -22.89 -3.85
C GLU A 58 -44.84 -22.12 -3.46
N ALA A 59 -45.58 -22.59 -2.44
CA ALA A 59 -46.73 -21.89 -1.89
C ALA A 59 -46.37 -20.46 -1.49
N PHE A 60 -45.27 -20.30 -0.73
CA PHE A 60 -44.79 -18.99 -0.31
C PHE A 60 -44.42 -18.09 -1.49
N TYR A 61 -43.73 -18.60 -2.50
CA TYR A 61 -43.38 -17.84 -3.70
C TYR A 61 -44.62 -17.24 -4.39
N HIS A 62 -45.69 -18.02 -4.50
CA HIS A 62 -46.92 -17.57 -5.15
C HIS A 62 -47.65 -16.46 -4.39
N VAL A 63 -47.53 -16.40 -3.06
CA VAL A 63 -48.16 -15.32 -2.29
C VAL A 63 -47.22 -14.19 -1.94
N ALA A 64 -45.91 -14.38 -2.12
CA ALA A 64 -44.92 -13.36 -1.83
C ALA A 64 -45.08 -12.15 -2.78
N PRO A 65 -44.80 -10.93 -2.29
CA PRO A 65 -44.79 -9.75 -3.15
C PRO A 65 -43.73 -9.87 -4.24
N ASP A 66 -43.96 -9.21 -5.38
CA ASP A 66 -43.01 -9.16 -6.50
C ASP A 66 -41.60 -8.78 -6.00
N PRO A 67 -40.57 -9.62 -6.25
CA PRO A 67 -39.19 -9.32 -5.88
C PRO A 67 -38.69 -7.94 -6.36
N GLU A 68 -39.14 -7.47 -7.53
CA GLU A 68 -38.75 -6.14 -8.03
C GLU A 68 -39.36 -5.01 -7.20
N PHE A 69 -40.59 -5.20 -6.68
CA PHE A 69 -41.22 -4.25 -5.78
C PHE A 69 -40.46 -4.15 -4.44
N ILE A 70 -40.06 -5.29 -3.89
CA ILE A 70 -39.25 -5.35 -2.65
C ILE A 70 -37.88 -4.70 -2.88
N LEU A 71 -37.25 -5.01 -4.01
CA LEU A 71 -35.94 -4.48 -4.39
C LEU A 71 -35.96 -2.95 -4.55
N SER A 72 -36.96 -2.42 -5.24
CA SER A 72 -37.16 -0.97 -5.39
C SER A 72 -37.27 -0.27 -4.03
N ASN A 73 -38.01 -0.87 -3.09
CA ASN A 73 -38.11 -0.38 -1.72
C ASN A 73 -36.76 -0.45 -0.98
N ALA A 74 -36.03 -1.56 -1.09
CA ALA A 74 -34.71 -1.75 -0.49
C ALA A 74 -33.70 -0.72 -0.99
N LEU A 75 -33.68 -0.45 -2.30
CA LEU A 75 -32.83 0.55 -2.93
C LEU A 75 -33.16 1.96 -2.44
N LYS A 76 -34.44 2.30 -2.32
CA LYS A 76 -34.87 3.59 -1.76
C LYS A 76 -34.42 3.77 -0.31
N LEU A 77 -34.63 2.75 0.53
CA LEU A 77 -34.18 2.76 1.93
C LEU A 77 -32.67 2.91 2.05
N ARG A 78 -31.92 2.19 1.22
CA ARG A 78 -30.45 2.32 1.15
C ARG A 78 -30.06 3.75 0.77
N HIS A 79 -30.67 4.33 -0.26
CA HIS A 79 -30.39 5.69 -0.70
C HIS A 79 -30.70 6.73 0.39
N ASP A 80 -31.83 6.58 1.09
CA ASP A 80 -32.18 7.43 2.22
C ASP A 80 -31.15 7.29 3.36
N GLY A 81 -30.69 6.07 3.64
CA GLY A 81 -29.62 5.78 4.59
C GLY A 81 -28.30 6.48 4.23
N GLU A 82 -27.88 6.42 2.97
CA GLU A 82 -26.68 7.11 2.47
C GLU A 82 -26.80 8.64 2.62
N LYS A 83 -27.97 9.21 2.34
CA LYS A 83 -28.22 10.66 2.52
C LYS A 83 -28.12 11.08 3.99
N LEU A 84 -28.68 10.28 4.90
CA LEU A 84 -28.59 10.49 6.34
C LEU A 84 -27.14 10.35 6.85
N LEU A 85 -26.40 9.37 6.33
CA LEU A 85 -25.00 9.15 6.63
C LEU A 85 -24.12 10.36 6.23
N ARG A 86 -24.33 10.92 5.03
CA ARG A 86 -23.69 12.17 4.58
C ARG A 86 -24.06 13.37 5.46
N SER A 87 -25.31 13.40 5.92
CA SER A 87 -25.82 14.44 6.83
C SER A 87 -25.42 14.23 8.29
N LYS A 88 -24.53 13.27 8.60
CA LYS A 88 -24.06 12.91 9.95
C LYS A 88 -25.17 12.49 10.93
N LYS A 89 -26.32 12.05 10.40
CA LYS A 89 -27.45 11.49 11.18
C LYS A 89 -27.29 9.97 11.31
N PHE A 90 -26.25 9.55 12.02
CA PHE A 90 -25.80 8.15 12.01
C PHE A 90 -26.84 7.15 12.52
N LYS A 91 -27.54 7.47 13.61
CA LYS A 91 -28.57 6.58 14.18
C LYS A 91 -29.71 6.32 13.19
N ASP A 92 -30.18 7.38 12.52
CA ASP A 92 -31.25 7.28 11.51
C ASP A 92 -30.76 6.53 10.26
N ALA A 93 -29.50 6.75 9.86
CA ALA A 93 -28.87 6.02 8.75
C ALA A 93 -28.79 4.52 9.03
N ILE A 94 -28.33 4.13 10.23
CA ILE A 94 -28.28 2.72 10.67
C ILE A 94 -29.67 2.08 10.57
N ALA A 95 -30.70 2.76 11.10
CA ALA A 95 -32.07 2.26 11.01
C ALA A 95 -32.53 2.03 9.56
N LYS A 96 -32.21 2.96 8.65
CA LYS A 96 -32.54 2.81 7.23
C LYS A 96 -31.77 1.69 6.55
N PHE A 97 -30.50 1.50 6.89
CA PHE A 97 -29.74 0.36 6.37
C PHE A 97 -30.22 -0.97 6.93
N ASP A 98 -30.58 -1.06 8.22
CA ASP A 98 -31.14 -2.28 8.82
C ASP A 98 -32.49 -2.64 8.16
N GLU A 99 -33.35 -1.64 7.88
CA GLU A 99 -34.58 -1.81 7.09
C GLU A 99 -34.25 -2.31 5.66
N ALA A 100 -33.29 -1.68 4.98
CA ALA A 100 -32.89 -2.08 3.62
C ALA A 100 -32.32 -3.50 3.57
N ILE A 101 -31.45 -3.87 4.52
CA ILE A 101 -30.88 -5.21 4.69
C ILE A 101 -31.98 -6.25 4.82
N THR A 102 -33.00 -5.95 5.64
CA THR A 102 -34.16 -6.83 5.81
C THR A 102 -34.87 -7.05 4.47
N ARG A 103 -35.10 -5.99 3.69
CA ARG A 103 -35.76 -6.11 2.37
C ARG A 103 -34.89 -6.84 1.34
N TYR A 104 -33.58 -6.65 1.35
CA TYR A 104 -32.68 -7.43 0.48
C TYR A 104 -32.73 -8.92 0.83
N LEU A 105 -32.73 -9.28 2.11
CA LEU A 105 -32.86 -10.67 2.54
C LEU A 105 -34.19 -11.29 2.10
N GLU A 106 -35.31 -10.55 2.23
CA GLU A 106 -36.62 -10.98 1.71
C GLU A 106 -36.59 -11.20 0.19
N ALA A 107 -36.03 -10.26 -0.57
CA ALA A 107 -35.92 -10.38 -2.03
C ALA A 107 -35.05 -11.57 -2.44
N ILE A 108 -33.90 -11.78 -1.78
CA ILE A 108 -33.01 -12.91 -2.03
C ILE A 108 -33.71 -14.24 -1.76
N GLU A 109 -34.44 -14.36 -0.65
CA GLU A 109 -35.18 -15.58 -0.32
C GLU A 109 -36.17 -15.94 -1.44
N ILE A 110 -36.97 -14.98 -1.92
CA ILE A 110 -37.98 -15.23 -2.94
C ILE A 110 -37.34 -15.59 -4.29
N VAL A 111 -36.29 -14.87 -4.70
CA VAL A 111 -35.56 -15.15 -5.95
C VAL A 111 -34.92 -16.53 -5.90
N SER A 112 -34.38 -16.93 -4.75
CA SER A 112 -33.67 -18.22 -4.57
C SER A 112 -34.61 -19.44 -4.57
N ILE A 113 -35.94 -19.24 -4.51
CA ILE A 113 -36.92 -20.33 -4.64
C ILE A 113 -37.07 -20.77 -6.11
N LYS A 114 -36.92 -19.84 -7.07
CA LYS A 114 -37.10 -20.12 -8.51
C LYS A 114 -35.79 -20.27 -9.28
N GLU A 115 -34.83 -19.41 -9.01
CA GLU A 115 -33.47 -19.56 -9.50
C GLU A 115 -32.73 -20.29 -8.38
N GLU A 116 -32.13 -21.47 -8.62
CA GLU A 116 -31.27 -22.13 -7.62
C GLU A 116 -30.32 -21.10 -6.96
N GLU A 117 -29.88 -21.30 -5.71
CA GLU A 117 -29.09 -20.33 -4.90
C GLU A 117 -27.89 -19.67 -5.63
N ASN A 118 -27.43 -20.23 -6.76
CA ASN A 118 -26.37 -19.74 -7.62
C ASN A 118 -26.80 -18.95 -8.89
N GLY A 119 -28.07 -18.57 -9.01
CA GLY A 119 -28.57 -17.72 -10.10
C GLY A 119 -27.88 -16.36 -10.17
N GLU A 120 -27.68 -15.81 -11.38
CA GLU A 120 -27.00 -14.53 -11.60
C GLU A 120 -27.67 -13.38 -10.82
N ARG A 121 -29.01 -13.41 -10.73
CA ARG A 121 -29.81 -12.39 -10.04
C ARG A 121 -29.65 -12.48 -8.53
N ALA A 122 -29.67 -13.68 -7.96
CA ALA A 122 -29.43 -13.93 -6.54
C ALA A 122 -28.02 -13.44 -6.12
N ARG A 123 -26.99 -13.72 -6.93
CA ARG A 123 -25.62 -13.26 -6.68
C ARG A 123 -25.50 -11.73 -6.68
N LYS A 124 -26.12 -11.04 -7.64
CA LYS A 124 -26.13 -9.57 -7.69
C LYS A 124 -26.80 -8.96 -6.46
N LEU A 125 -27.90 -9.56 -5.99
CA LEU A 125 -28.58 -9.14 -4.78
C LEU A 125 -27.74 -9.38 -3.52
N GLN A 126 -27.05 -10.52 -3.43
CA GLN A 126 -26.12 -10.80 -2.32
C GLN A 126 -24.98 -9.77 -2.25
N ASN A 127 -24.38 -9.39 -3.38
CA ASN A 127 -23.37 -8.33 -3.40
C ASN A 127 -23.95 -6.98 -2.93
N THR A 128 -25.18 -6.66 -3.36
CA THR A 128 -25.86 -5.42 -2.98
C THR A 128 -26.21 -5.40 -1.48
N LEU A 129 -26.60 -6.55 -0.92
CA LEU A 129 -26.82 -6.74 0.51
C LEU A 129 -25.52 -6.50 1.29
N GLU A 130 -24.42 -7.09 0.85
CA GLU A 130 -23.13 -6.99 1.54
C GLU A 130 -22.60 -5.55 1.55
N THR A 131 -22.69 -4.85 0.42
CA THR A 131 -22.34 -3.42 0.34
C THR A 131 -23.21 -2.56 1.26
N THR A 132 -24.48 -2.92 1.45
CA THR A 132 -25.39 -2.24 2.37
C THR A 132 -25.02 -2.51 3.85
N ARG A 133 -24.61 -3.74 4.19
CA ARG A 133 -24.08 -4.07 5.53
C ARG A 133 -22.81 -3.28 5.84
N ASN A 134 -21.91 -3.14 4.88
CA ASN A 134 -20.71 -2.33 5.04
C ASN A 134 -21.06 -0.86 5.34
N LEU A 135 -22.00 -0.27 4.61
CA LEU A 135 -22.48 1.10 4.88
C LEU A 135 -23.10 1.24 6.28
N ARG A 136 -23.85 0.23 6.72
CA ARG A 136 -24.42 0.16 8.07
C ARG A 136 -23.33 0.13 9.14
N ASN A 137 -22.31 -0.71 8.97
CA ASN A 137 -21.18 -0.82 9.89
C ASN A 137 -20.36 0.47 9.93
N ILE A 138 -20.15 1.13 8.79
CA ILE A 138 -19.54 2.47 8.73
C ILE A 138 -20.36 3.48 9.53
N ALA A 139 -21.68 3.50 9.37
CA ALA A 139 -22.55 4.42 10.10
C ALA A 139 -22.48 4.17 11.63
N ASN A 140 -22.46 2.91 12.05
CA ASN A 140 -22.31 2.53 13.46
C ASN A 140 -20.95 2.96 14.03
N PHE A 141 -19.86 2.66 13.32
CA PHE A 141 -18.53 3.10 13.72
C PHE A 141 -18.45 4.63 13.83
N ARG A 142 -18.96 5.39 12.85
CA ARG A 142 -18.98 6.87 12.90
C ARG A 142 -19.79 7.41 14.08
N MET A 143 -20.87 6.74 14.45
CA MET A 143 -21.65 7.08 15.64
C MET A 143 -20.81 6.91 16.91
N ILE A 144 -20.10 5.78 17.05
CA ILE A 144 -19.25 5.48 18.21
C ILE A 144 -18.07 6.46 18.25
N PHE A 145 -17.40 6.71 17.12
CA PHE A 145 -16.30 7.66 17.04
C PHE A 145 -16.75 9.08 17.40
N LYS A 146 -17.95 9.49 16.99
CA LYS A 146 -18.55 10.75 17.42
C LYS A 146 -18.77 10.78 18.95
N LYS A 147 -19.22 9.69 19.58
CA LYS A 147 -19.30 9.61 21.05
C LYS A 147 -17.94 9.81 21.70
N ILE A 148 -16.87 9.21 21.17
CA ILE A 148 -15.50 9.41 21.66
C ILE A 148 -15.10 10.89 21.55
N LYS A 149 -15.36 11.51 20.40
CA LYS A 149 -15.05 12.93 20.15
C LYS A 149 -15.82 13.87 21.08
N ASP A 150 -17.11 13.62 21.28
CA ASP A 150 -18.00 14.49 22.05
C ASP A 150 -17.94 14.20 23.56
N ALA A 151 -17.36 13.08 23.99
CA ALA A 151 -17.24 12.68 25.39
C ALA A 151 -16.50 13.75 26.22
N LYS A 152 -17.07 14.11 27.36
CA LYS A 152 -16.49 15.07 28.32
C LYS A 152 -15.97 14.40 29.57
N THR A 153 -16.31 13.13 29.78
CA THR A 153 -15.95 12.36 30.96
C THR A 153 -15.22 11.07 30.59
N GLU A 154 -14.42 10.55 31.53
CA GLU A 154 -13.76 9.25 31.38
C GLU A 154 -14.77 8.11 31.20
N LYS A 155 -15.91 8.17 31.92
CA LYS A 155 -16.96 7.17 31.81
C LYS A 155 -17.52 7.06 30.39
N GLU A 156 -17.84 8.20 29.76
CA GLU A 156 -18.34 8.23 28.37
C GLU A 156 -17.31 7.65 27.38
N LEU A 157 -16.01 7.89 27.61
CA LEU A 157 -14.94 7.35 26.78
C LEU A 157 -14.83 5.83 26.91
N TRP A 158 -14.85 5.29 28.13
CA TRP A 158 -14.81 3.84 28.35
C TRP A 158 -16.07 3.13 27.84
N ASP A 159 -17.24 3.75 27.99
CA ASP A 159 -18.49 3.19 27.45
C ASP A 159 -18.44 3.16 25.91
N ALA A 160 -17.93 4.22 25.27
CA ALA A 160 -17.73 4.24 23.82
C ALA A 160 -16.67 3.23 23.35
N LEU A 161 -15.58 3.00 24.11
CA LEU A 161 -14.58 1.98 23.81
C LEU A 161 -15.16 0.55 23.87
N LYS A 162 -16.00 0.26 24.87
CA LYS A 162 -16.71 -1.04 24.97
C LYS A 162 -17.66 -1.26 23.80
N GLU A 163 -18.35 -0.20 23.37
CA GLU A 163 -19.17 -0.26 22.16
C GLU A 163 -18.31 -0.53 20.92
N LEU A 164 -17.15 0.12 20.80
CA LEU A 164 -16.22 -0.06 19.69
C LEU A 164 -15.64 -1.48 19.62
N GLU A 165 -15.28 -2.08 20.76
CA GLU A 165 -14.77 -3.45 20.82
C GLU A 165 -15.73 -4.46 20.18
N ARG A 166 -17.03 -4.27 20.39
CA ARG A 166 -18.09 -5.15 19.88
C ARG A 166 -18.56 -4.81 18.46
N ALA A 167 -18.14 -3.65 17.94
CA ALA A 167 -18.56 -3.21 16.62
C ALA A 167 -17.73 -3.89 15.52
N GLU A 168 -18.41 -4.25 14.44
CA GLU A 168 -17.77 -4.51 13.16
C GLU A 168 -17.31 -3.17 12.57
N VAL A 169 -16.01 -3.08 12.29
CA VAL A 169 -15.37 -1.88 11.74
C VAL A 169 -15.02 -2.12 10.27
N PRO A 170 -15.06 -1.09 9.42
CA PRO A 170 -14.73 -1.23 8.00
C PRO A 170 -13.26 -1.60 7.79
N MET A 171 -12.39 -1.03 8.62
CA MET A 171 -10.94 -1.25 8.62
C MET A 171 -10.42 -1.32 10.06
N GLU A 172 -9.46 -2.19 10.32
CA GLU A 172 -8.85 -2.30 11.67
C GLU A 172 -8.00 -1.07 12.02
N ASP A 173 -7.43 -0.38 11.03
CA ASP A 173 -6.75 0.91 11.24
C ASP A 173 -7.69 1.98 11.81
N ASP A 174 -8.95 2.03 11.35
CA ASP A 174 -9.96 2.96 11.87
C ASP A 174 -10.27 2.69 13.35
N ARG A 175 -10.30 1.41 13.75
CA ARG A 175 -10.48 1.00 15.14
C ARG A 175 -9.31 1.45 15.99
N PHE A 176 -8.09 1.25 15.51
CA PHE A 176 -6.88 1.66 16.20
C PHE A 176 -6.84 3.18 16.43
N ASP A 177 -7.16 3.98 15.42
CA ASP A 177 -7.23 5.44 15.52
C ASP A 177 -8.29 5.92 16.53
N ALA A 178 -9.45 5.26 16.56
CA ALA A 178 -10.49 5.53 17.55
C ALA A 178 -10.02 5.21 18.98
N ILE A 179 -9.32 4.10 19.15
CA ILE A 179 -8.72 3.69 20.43
C ILE A 179 -7.66 4.71 20.88
N LEU A 180 -6.76 5.12 19.99
CA LEU A 180 -5.74 6.14 20.28
C LEU A 180 -6.37 7.46 20.69
N THR A 181 -7.37 7.92 19.94
CA THR A 181 -8.11 9.15 20.22
C THR A 181 -8.77 9.11 21.59
N ALA A 182 -9.42 7.99 21.93
CA ALA A 182 -10.05 7.81 23.23
C ALA A 182 -9.04 7.82 24.37
N HIS A 183 -7.94 7.05 24.26
CA HIS A 183 -6.91 6.99 25.30
C HIS A 183 -6.19 8.33 25.47
N LYS A 184 -5.92 9.06 24.38
CA LYS A 184 -5.40 10.43 24.43
C LYS A 184 -6.30 11.34 25.28
N LYS A 185 -7.62 11.28 25.06
CA LYS A 185 -8.60 12.06 25.86
C LYS A 185 -8.68 11.59 27.31
N ILE A 186 -8.67 10.28 27.57
CA ILE A 186 -8.67 9.73 28.94
C ILE A 186 -7.46 10.25 29.71
N ILE A 187 -6.27 10.13 29.12
CA ILE A 187 -5.02 10.62 29.74
C ILE A 187 -5.12 12.11 30.05
N ARG A 188 -5.55 12.94 29.08
CA ARG A 188 -5.68 14.39 29.30
C ARG A 188 -6.71 14.74 30.39
N LEU A 189 -7.84 14.04 30.46
CA LEU A 189 -8.81 14.22 31.54
C LEU A 189 -8.23 13.83 32.90
N GLN A 190 -7.50 12.72 32.97
CA GLN A 190 -6.85 12.28 34.21
C GLN A 190 -5.72 13.23 34.63
N LEU A 191 -4.97 13.80 33.68
CA LEU A 191 -3.98 14.85 33.95
C LEU A 191 -4.61 16.10 34.57
N GLN A 192 -5.79 16.53 34.12
CA GLN A 192 -6.52 17.63 34.76
C GLN A 192 -6.87 17.31 36.22
N GLY A 193 -7.26 16.06 36.51
CA GLY A 193 -7.48 15.57 37.88
C GLY A 193 -6.20 15.50 38.73
N VAL A 194 -5.05 15.22 38.11
CA VAL A 194 -3.74 15.31 38.79
C VAL A 194 -3.42 16.76 39.16
N VAL A 195 -3.66 17.71 38.27
CA VAL A 195 -3.47 19.14 38.55
C VAL A 195 -4.36 19.60 39.71
N ASP A 196 -5.60 19.09 39.80
CA ASP A 196 -6.48 19.32 40.96
C ASP A 196 -5.84 18.84 42.27
N LEU A 197 -5.29 17.62 42.28
CA LEU A 197 -4.60 17.08 43.46
C LEU A 197 -3.38 17.91 43.85
N MET A 198 -2.59 18.36 42.86
CA MET A 198 -1.43 19.22 43.12
C MET A 198 -1.84 20.60 43.64
N THR A 199 -2.95 21.15 43.15
CA THR A 199 -3.50 22.43 43.60
C THR A 199 -4.00 22.34 45.04
N ASP A 200 -4.73 21.27 45.38
CA ASP A 200 -5.15 20.95 46.74
C ASP A 200 -3.94 20.74 47.68
N ALA A 201 -2.90 20.02 47.21
CA ALA A 201 -1.65 19.86 47.94
C ALA A 201 -0.99 21.21 48.27
N ALA A 202 -0.96 22.14 47.32
CA ALA A 202 -0.41 23.47 47.56
C ALA A 202 -1.27 24.34 48.47
N SER A 203 -2.60 24.16 48.48
CA SER A 203 -3.43 24.81 49.49
C SER A 203 -3.08 24.34 50.89
N LYS A 204 -3.00 23.01 51.09
CA LYS A 204 -2.59 22.40 52.36
C LYS A 204 -1.18 22.80 52.78
N PHE A 205 -0.28 22.96 51.82
CA PHE A 205 1.07 23.46 52.07
C PHE A 205 1.06 24.90 52.60
N ARG A 206 0.22 25.79 52.04
CA ARG A 206 0.06 27.18 52.54
C ARG A 206 -0.58 27.25 53.92
N GLU A 207 -1.39 26.26 54.28
CA GLU A 207 -1.99 26.10 55.61
C GLU A 207 -1.05 25.43 56.62
N GLU A 208 0.24 25.24 56.26
CA GLU A 208 1.26 24.56 57.07
C GLU A 208 0.91 23.09 57.41
N ASN A 209 -0.02 22.48 56.66
CA ASN A 209 -0.39 21.08 56.78
C ASN A 209 0.46 20.20 55.85
N TRP A 210 1.77 20.19 56.10
CA TRP A 210 2.80 19.58 55.25
C TRP A 210 2.57 18.07 55.00
N TYR A 211 2.11 17.35 56.02
CA TYR A 211 1.85 15.91 55.90
C TYR A 211 0.70 15.61 54.94
N SER A 212 -0.36 16.41 54.98
CA SER A 212 -1.50 16.26 54.05
C SER A 212 -1.13 16.69 52.64
N ALA A 213 -0.28 17.71 52.49
CA ALA A 213 0.29 18.11 51.21
C ALA A 213 1.15 16.99 50.60
N LYS A 214 2.02 16.36 51.39
CA LYS A 214 2.84 15.20 50.97
C LYS A 214 1.97 14.07 50.43
N LYS A 215 0.94 13.65 51.18
CA LYS A 215 0.02 12.58 50.75
C LYS A 215 -0.70 12.89 49.43
N ALA A 216 -1.07 14.15 49.21
CA ALA A 216 -1.72 14.56 47.97
C ALA A 216 -0.75 14.47 46.77
N PHE A 217 0.51 14.88 46.93
CA PHE A 217 1.54 14.71 45.90
C PHE A 217 1.92 13.24 45.66
N GLU A 218 1.99 12.40 46.69
CA GLU A 218 2.22 10.95 46.52
C GLU A 218 1.11 10.30 45.67
N LYS A 219 -0.15 10.69 45.93
CA LYS A 219 -1.29 10.25 45.12
C LYS A 219 -1.19 10.75 43.67
N ALA A 220 -0.83 12.01 43.46
CA ALA A 220 -0.60 12.58 42.14
C ALA A 220 0.50 11.83 41.37
N LYS A 221 1.64 11.54 42.02
CA LYS A 221 2.74 10.75 41.47
C LYS A 221 2.29 9.36 41.03
N GLN A 222 1.57 8.63 41.88
CA GLN A 222 1.10 7.27 41.55
C GLN A 222 0.21 7.26 40.31
N ILE A 223 -0.67 8.26 40.15
CA ILE A 223 -1.51 8.39 38.97
C ILE A 223 -0.66 8.68 37.73
N LEU A 224 0.31 9.59 37.83
CA LEU A 224 1.20 9.93 36.73
C LEU A 224 2.06 8.74 36.25
N GLU A 225 2.54 7.88 37.14
CA GLU A 225 3.30 6.66 36.77
C GLU A 225 2.43 5.66 35.99
N ASN A 226 1.17 5.49 36.40
CA ASN A 226 0.20 4.65 35.70
C ASN A 226 -0.14 5.24 34.31
N LEU A 227 -0.33 6.56 34.25
CA LEU A 227 -0.56 7.28 33.00
C LEU A 227 0.63 7.16 32.05
N LEU A 228 1.87 7.28 32.53
CA LEU A 228 3.07 7.14 31.72
C LEU A 228 3.15 5.77 31.07
N THR A 229 2.85 4.72 31.84
CA THR A 229 2.81 3.34 31.35
C THR A 229 1.78 3.18 30.23
N THR A 230 0.60 3.78 30.42
CA THR A 230 -0.49 3.74 29.45
C THR A 230 -0.16 4.53 28.18
N ALA A 231 0.40 5.74 28.33
CA ALA A 231 0.82 6.58 27.21
C ALA A 231 1.91 5.89 26.36
N LYS A 232 2.88 5.23 27.00
CA LYS A 232 3.91 4.42 26.32
C LYS A 232 3.31 3.23 25.58
N LYS A 233 2.38 2.50 26.21
CA LYS A 233 1.68 1.36 25.59
C LYS A 233 1.03 1.76 24.25
N TYR A 234 0.45 2.95 24.19
CA TYR A 234 -0.22 3.47 23.00
C TYR A 234 0.63 4.43 22.15
N GLN A 235 1.94 4.54 22.43
CA GLN A 235 2.88 5.37 21.66
C GLN A 235 2.46 6.85 21.54
N LEU A 236 1.86 7.40 22.59
CA LEU A 236 1.41 8.79 22.64
C LEU A 236 2.56 9.71 23.05
N GLU A 237 3.48 10.01 22.13
CA GLU A 237 4.76 10.71 22.42
C GLU A 237 4.57 12.07 23.09
N GLU A 238 3.59 12.86 22.61
CA GLU A 238 3.25 14.17 23.17
C GLU A 238 2.85 14.03 24.65
N GLU A 239 1.93 13.11 24.95
CA GLU A 239 1.49 12.81 26.30
C GLU A 239 2.62 12.22 27.17
N VAL A 240 3.49 11.36 26.61
CA VAL A 240 4.66 10.82 27.33
C VAL A 240 5.58 11.94 27.77
N GLY A 241 5.85 12.92 26.90
CA GLY A 241 6.62 14.12 27.23
C GLY A 241 5.97 14.92 28.37
N MET A 242 4.68 15.25 28.22
CA MET A 242 3.93 16.01 29.24
C MET A 242 3.91 15.31 30.61
N ILE A 243 3.63 14.00 30.64
CA ILE A 243 3.60 13.21 31.88
C ILE A 243 5.00 13.16 32.50
N GLY A 244 6.05 13.04 31.69
CA GLY A 244 7.44 13.04 32.14
C GLY A 244 7.83 14.34 32.85
N GLU A 245 7.47 15.49 32.28
CA GLU A 245 7.71 16.80 32.90
C GLU A 245 6.94 16.97 34.21
N LEU A 246 5.67 16.54 34.24
CA LEU A 246 4.85 16.55 35.46
C LEU A 246 5.40 15.64 36.56
N LEU A 247 5.85 14.44 36.20
CA LEU A 247 6.50 13.53 37.15
C LEU A 247 7.76 14.13 37.73
N LYS A 248 8.56 14.81 36.92
CA LYS A 248 9.76 15.51 37.39
C LYS A 248 9.39 16.60 38.40
N ALA A 249 8.42 17.47 38.07
CA ALA A 249 7.94 18.51 38.97
C ALA A 249 7.40 17.94 40.29
N CYS A 250 6.57 16.89 40.21
CA CYS A 250 5.98 16.24 41.38
C CYS A 250 7.03 15.59 42.30
N ASN A 251 8.07 14.94 41.73
CA ASN A 251 9.17 14.38 42.52
C ASN A 251 10.02 15.45 43.20
N GLU A 252 10.29 16.56 42.51
CA GLU A 252 11.02 17.69 43.09
C GLU A 252 10.25 18.32 44.25
N ASP A 253 8.93 18.49 44.11
CA ASP A 253 8.07 19.05 45.16
C ASP A 253 7.92 18.09 46.35
N LEU A 254 7.80 16.78 46.12
CA LEU A 254 7.80 15.78 47.21
C LEU A 254 9.07 15.85 48.03
N ARG A 255 10.24 15.88 47.38
CA ARG A 255 11.53 15.98 48.06
C ARG A 255 11.63 17.26 48.89
N GLY A 256 11.17 18.40 48.37
CA GLY A 256 11.17 19.66 49.11
C GLY A 256 10.29 19.63 50.37
N ILE A 257 9.10 19.00 50.28
CA ILE A 257 8.22 18.79 51.45
C ILE A 257 8.86 17.84 52.46
N GLU A 258 9.53 16.79 52.00
CA GLU A 258 10.23 15.84 52.88
C GLU A 258 11.39 16.52 53.62
N GLU A 259 12.24 17.27 52.92
CA GLU A 259 13.34 18.02 53.53
C GLU A 259 12.82 19.01 54.58
N LEU A 260 11.71 19.71 54.30
CA LEU A 260 11.06 20.60 55.27
C LEU A 260 10.54 19.85 56.50
N LEU A 261 9.91 18.68 56.31
CA LEU A 261 9.43 17.83 57.41
C LEU A 261 10.56 17.28 58.28
N TYR A 262 11.74 17.02 57.71
CA TYR A 262 12.90 16.48 58.44
C TYR A 262 13.75 17.56 59.11
N SER A 263 14.03 18.66 58.42
CA SER A 263 14.99 19.69 58.86
C SER A 263 14.34 20.91 59.50
N GLY A 264 13.03 21.11 59.31
CA GLY A 264 12.31 22.32 59.72
C GLY A 264 12.50 23.53 58.79
N GLU A 265 13.37 23.42 57.78
CA GLU A 265 13.63 24.48 56.80
C GLU A 265 13.37 24.00 55.36
N ALA A 266 12.80 24.87 54.53
CA ALA A 266 12.58 24.55 53.12
C ALA A 266 13.90 24.69 52.33
N PRO A 267 14.10 23.90 51.26
CA PRO A 267 15.29 24.04 50.42
C PRO A 267 15.41 25.45 49.84
N ASN A 268 16.63 25.98 49.80
CA ASN A 268 16.88 27.36 49.38
C ASN A 268 16.38 27.63 47.95
N GLY A 269 15.47 28.60 47.82
CA GLY A 269 14.89 29.00 46.53
C GLY A 269 13.83 28.04 45.95
N TRP A 270 13.46 26.98 46.67
CA TRP A 270 12.42 26.05 46.22
C TRP A 270 11.01 26.67 46.33
N LYS A 271 10.18 26.38 45.32
CA LYS A 271 8.77 26.75 45.25
C LYS A 271 8.01 25.64 44.54
N LEU A 272 6.77 25.39 44.97
CA LEU A 272 5.87 24.41 44.36
C LEU A 272 5.62 24.73 42.88
N ARG A 273 5.64 23.70 42.04
CA ARG A 273 5.51 23.79 40.57
C ARG A 273 4.18 23.18 40.13
N ILE A 274 3.13 23.99 40.13
CA ILE A 274 1.79 23.56 39.71
C ILE A 274 1.50 24.14 38.33
N PRO A 275 1.26 23.30 37.30
CA PRO A 275 0.90 23.77 35.98
C PRO A 275 -0.57 24.19 35.92
N SER A 276 -0.90 25.02 34.94
CA SER A 276 -2.30 25.37 34.64
C SER A 276 -3.04 24.18 34.05
N LYS A 277 -4.30 23.96 34.47
CA LYS A 277 -5.20 22.97 33.86
C LYS A 277 -5.40 23.18 32.36
N GLU A 278 -5.32 24.42 31.90
CA GLU A 278 -5.56 24.75 30.49
C GLU A 278 -4.53 24.13 29.55
N SER A 279 -3.32 23.88 30.05
CA SER A 279 -2.23 23.20 29.34
C SER A 279 -2.59 21.78 28.92
N PHE A 280 -3.64 21.19 29.51
CA PHE A 280 -4.09 19.82 29.27
C PHE A 280 -5.49 19.75 28.63
N LYS A 281 -6.05 20.88 28.20
CA LYS A 281 -7.28 20.87 27.39
C LYS A 281 -6.97 20.24 26.02
N VAL A 282 -7.94 19.53 25.46
CA VAL A 282 -7.85 19.02 24.09
C VAL A 282 -8.13 20.21 23.17
N THR A 283 -7.15 20.64 22.39
CA THR A 283 -7.38 21.57 21.28
C THR A 283 -8.16 20.81 20.20
N GLU A 284 -9.38 21.27 19.89
CA GLU A 284 -10.28 20.62 18.91
C GLU A 284 -9.73 20.69 17.47
N GLU A 285 -8.70 21.50 17.24
CA GLU A 285 -8.03 21.70 15.96
C GLU A 285 -7.08 20.53 15.64
N SER A 286 -7.55 19.55 14.84
CA SER A 286 -6.76 18.81 13.83
C SER A 286 -7.39 17.48 13.36
N ILE A 287 -8.55 17.08 13.87
CA ILE A 287 -9.24 15.84 13.41
C ILE A 287 -10.39 16.18 12.45
N GLU A 288 -10.22 17.22 11.60
CA GLU A 288 -11.24 17.61 10.63
C GLU A 288 -11.44 16.54 9.54
N GLU A 289 -12.69 16.05 9.50
CA GLU A 289 -13.57 15.70 8.38
C GLU A 289 -13.08 14.88 7.16
N GLU A 290 -11.79 14.82 6.84
CA GLU A 290 -11.30 14.08 5.68
C GLU A 290 -11.17 12.58 5.94
N PHE A 291 -10.96 12.13 7.17
CA PHE A 291 -10.51 10.74 7.41
C PHE A 291 -11.51 9.66 7.00
N PHE A 292 -12.82 9.94 7.07
CA PHE A 292 -13.83 8.89 6.97
C PHE A 292 -14.69 8.92 5.70
N ASP A 293 -14.69 10.00 4.92
CA ASP A 293 -15.43 10.02 3.63
C ASP A 293 -14.83 9.03 2.61
N HIS A 294 -13.57 8.66 2.82
CA HIS A 294 -12.82 7.85 1.87
C HIS A 294 -13.08 6.34 1.97
N SER A 295 -13.51 5.77 3.10
CA SER A 295 -13.82 4.32 3.22
C SER A 295 -15.13 3.95 2.54
N ILE A 296 -16.17 4.78 2.69
CA ILE A 296 -17.43 4.70 1.91
C ILE A 296 -17.13 4.83 0.41
N ASN A 297 -16.24 5.77 0.07
CA ASN A 297 -15.81 5.99 -1.30
C ASN A 297 -15.00 4.79 -1.84
N PHE A 298 -14.15 4.16 -1.04
CA PHE A 298 -13.36 2.99 -1.47
C PHE A 298 -14.24 1.80 -1.86
N GLU A 299 -15.13 1.35 -0.96
CA GLU A 299 -16.00 0.19 -1.24
C GLU A 299 -16.89 0.46 -2.47
N THR A 300 -17.47 1.66 -2.55
CA THR A 300 -18.30 2.06 -3.70
C THR A 300 -17.51 2.04 -5.02
N ARG A 301 -16.26 2.52 -5.01
CA ARG A 301 -15.38 2.46 -6.19
C ARG A 301 -14.98 1.03 -6.52
N LEU A 302 -14.67 0.22 -5.51
CA LEU A 302 -14.28 -1.16 -5.69
C LEU A 302 -15.40 -1.97 -6.35
N GLU A 303 -16.65 -1.74 -5.98
CA GLU A 303 -17.81 -2.36 -6.67
C GLU A 303 -17.94 -1.92 -8.14
N GLN A 304 -17.79 -0.63 -8.44
CA GLN A 304 -17.78 -0.14 -9.82
C GLN A 304 -16.60 -0.71 -10.64
N ILE A 305 -15.49 -1.01 -9.98
CA ILE A 305 -14.36 -1.71 -10.58
C ILE A 305 -14.73 -3.19 -10.83
N LYS A 306 -15.39 -3.87 -9.88
CA LYS A 306 -15.84 -5.26 -10.01
C LYS A 306 -16.85 -5.47 -11.15
N GLU A 307 -17.57 -4.44 -11.59
CA GLU A 307 -18.40 -4.49 -12.81
C GLU A 307 -17.57 -4.75 -14.08
N LYS A 308 -16.30 -4.34 -14.10
CA LYS A 308 -15.39 -4.43 -15.27
C LYS A 308 -14.31 -5.49 -15.10
N TYR A 309 -13.92 -5.81 -13.87
CA TYR A 309 -12.83 -6.72 -13.57
C TYR A 309 -13.30 -7.84 -12.66
N VAL A 310 -12.89 -9.07 -12.96
CA VAL A 310 -13.11 -10.19 -12.04
C VAL A 310 -11.95 -10.23 -11.05
N ILE A 311 -12.15 -9.61 -9.88
CA ILE A 311 -11.17 -9.62 -8.79
C ILE A 311 -11.08 -11.04 -8.22
N THR A 312 -9.87 -11.58 -8.17
CA THR A 312 -9.62 -12.97 -7.72
C THR A 312 -9.14 -12.99 -6.28
N ARG A 313 -8.16 -12.17 -5.92
CA ARG A 313 -7.63 -12.07 -4.54
C ARG A 313 -6.82 -10.81 -4.32
N LEU A 314 -6.67 -10.40 -3.06
CA LEU A 314 -5.68 -9.41 -2.65
C LEU A 314 -4.28 -10.04 -2.71
N ILE A 315 -3.33 -9.35 -3.36
CA ILE A 315 -1.93 -9.80 -3.50
C ILE A 315 -0.92 -8.84 -2.87
N GLY A 316 -1.34 -7.64 -2.50
CA GLY A 316 -0.48 -6.70 -1.80
C GLY A 316 -1.27 -5.58 -1.13
N GLU A 317 -0.74 -5.08 -0.02
CA GLU A 317 -1.29 -3.93 0.69
C GLU A 317 -0.18 -2.93 0.95
N GLY A 318 -0.33 -1.73 0.40
CA GLY A 318 0.55 -0.59 0.66
C GLY A 318 -0.12 0.44 1.57
N ALA A 319 0.62 1.47 1.97
CA ALA A 319 0.07 2.59 2.76
C ALA A 319 -1.11 3.27 2.09
N PHE A 320 -1.10 3.39 0.75
CA PHE A 320 -2.07 4.20 0.00
C PHE A 320 -2.93 3.40 -0.97
N SER A 321 -2.68 2.10 -1.14
CA SER A 321 -3.37 1.28 -2.13
C SER A 321 -3.44 -0.19 -1.75
N TYR A 322 -4.47 -0.86 -2.23
CA TYR A 322 -4.54 -2.31 -2.33
C TYR A 322 -4.14 -2.76 -3.73
N VAL A 323 -3.47 -3.90 -3.84
CA VAL A 323 -3.14 -4.53 -5.12
C VAL A 323 -3.87 -5.86 -5.19
N TYR A 324 -4.74 -6.00 -6.18
CA TYR A 324 -5.51 -7.22 -6.42
C TYR A 324 -4.99 -7.95 -7.65
N GLU A 325 -4.99 -9.27 -7.59
CA GLU A 325 -5.01 -10.09 -8.79
C GLU A 325 -6.43 -10.08 -9.37
N ALA A 326 -6.56 -9.75 -10.66
CA ALA A 326 -7.85 -9.72 -11.33
C ALA A 326 -7.76 -10.19 -12.78
N LYS A 327 -8.91 -10.48 -13.40
CA LYS A 327 -9.04 -10.64 -14.85
C LYS A 327 -9.70 -9.40 -15.45
N ASN A 328 -9.08 -8.82 -16.47
CA ASN A 328 -9.66 -7.69 -17.21
C ASN A 328 -10.78 -8.17 -18.19
N PRO A 329 -11.52 -7.25 -18.84
CA PRO A 329 -12.58 -7.62 -19.79
C PRO A 329 -12.13 -8.50 -20.97
N ARG A 330 -10.82 -8.58 -21.24
CA ARG A 330 -10.23 -9.44 -22.28
C ARG A 330 -9.88 -10.84 -21.78
N GLY A 331 -10.16 -11.14 -20.51
CA GLY A 331 -9.81 -12.41 -19.87
C GLY A 331 -8.35 -12.54 -19.44
N GLN A 332 -7.54 -11.49 -19.60
CA GLN A 332 -6.12 -11.49 -19.23
C GLN A 332 -5.98 -11.30 -17.71
N ARG A 333 -5.11 -12.10 -17.08
CA ARG A 333 -4.70 -11.92 -15.67
C ARG A 333 -3.82 -10.68 -15.55
N ILE A 334 -4.18 -9.79 -14.64
CA ILE A 334 -3.53 -8.50 -14.39
C ILE A 334 -3.40 -8.25 -12.88
N ALA A 335 -2.52 -7.31 -12.52
CA ALA A 335 -2.52 -6.71 -11.20
C ALA A 335 -3.29 -5.38 -11.26
N LEU A 336 -4.14 -5.15 -10.28
CA LEU A 336 -5.01 -3.98 -10.17
C LEU A 336 -4.69 -3.24 -8.88
N LYS A 337 -3.94 -2.14 -8.99
CA LYS A 337 -3.60 -1.27 -7.84
C LYS A 337 -4.72 -0.25 -7.67
N VAL A 338 -5.43 -0.30 -6.56
CA VAL A 338 -6.58 0.55 -6.24
C VAL A 338 -6.24 1.41 -5.03
N LEU A 339 -6.36 2.73 -5.17
CA LEU A 339 -6.10 3.67 -4.08
C LEU A 339 -7.11 3.51 -2.96
N LYS A 340 -6.61 3.41 -1.73
CA LYS A 340 -7.43 3.38 -0.50
C LYS A 340 -8.28 4.64 -0.39
N TYR A 341 -7.75 5.79 -0.81
CA TYR A 341 -8.40 7.10 -0.69
C TYR A 341 -8.29 7.88 -2.01
N LEU A 342 -9.29 8.71 -2.30
CA LEU A 342 -9.29 9.69 -3.41
C LEU A 342 -9.49 11.10 -2.85
N ASP A 343 -8.40 11.69 -2.40
CA ASP A 343 -8.28 13.13 -2.14
C ASP A 343 -7.50 13.81 -3.28
N LYS A 344 -7.41 15.14 -3.26
CA LYS A 344 -6.69 15.89 -4.30
C LYS A 344 -5.20 15.51 -4.37
N GLU A 345 -4.58 15.16 -3.24
CA GLU A 345 -3.14 14.87 -3.14
C GLU A 345 -2.81 13.47 -3.70
N SER A 346 -3.52 12.44 -3.25
CA SER A 346 -3.46 11.05 -3.72
C SER A 346 -3.78 10.95 -5.20
N THR A 347 -4.84 11.62 -5.68
CA THR A 347 -5.18 11.68 -7.11
C THR A 347 -4.06 12.33 -7.92
N SER A 348 -3.48 13.43 -7.44
CA SER A 348 -2.37 14.10 -8.11
C SER A 348 -1.09 13.25 -8.13
N SER A 349 -0.83 12.48 -7.07
CA SER A 349 0.30 11.54 -7.04
C SER A 349 0.09 10.38 -8.00
N PHE A 350 -1.09 9.80 -7.98
CA PHE A 350 -1.50 8.73 -8.87
C PHE A 350 -1.41 9.13 -10.35
N MET A 351 -1.84 10.34 -10.68
CA MET A 351 -1.70 10.88 -12.03
C MET A 351 -0.26 11.08 -12.45
N ARG A 352 0.63 11.46 -11.52
CA ARG A 352 2.07 11.53 -11.78
C ARG A 352 2.68 10.15 -11.99
N GLU A 353 2.30 9.15 -11.18
CA GLU A 353 2.72 7.75 -11.34
C GLU A 353 2.32 7.21 -12.72
N PHE A 354 1.06 7.41 -13.09
CA PHE A 354 0.56 7.00 -14.41
C PHE A 354 1.27 7.73 -15.56
N ALA A 355 1.49 9.05 -15.44
CA ALA A 355 2.18 9.83 -16.45
C ALA A 355 3.67 9.44 -16.60
N ALA A 356 4.35 9.14 -15.50
CA ALA A 356 5.72 8.65 -15.52
C ALA A 356 5.80 7.27 -16.18
N ALA A 357 4.94 6.33 -15.77
CA ALA A 357 4.90 4.99 -16.34
C ALA A 357 4.60 5.00 -17.85
N GLN A 358 3.78 5.92 -18.34
CA GLN A 358 3.52 6.05 -19.79
C GLN A 358 4.73 6.53 -20.61
N LYS A 359 5.68 7.25 -20.00
CA LYS A 359 6.92 7.67 -20.67
C LYS A 359 7.97 6.56 -20.72
N LEU A 360 7.78 5.49 -19.95
CA LEU A 360 8.78 4.46 -19.75
C LEU A 360 8.31 3.15 -20.40
N ASN A 361 9.00 2.73 -21.46
CA ASN A 361 8.73 1.46 -22.13
C ASN A 361 10.02 0.66 -22.25
N HIS A 362 10.23 -0.26 -21.31
CA HIS A 362 11.45 -1.05 -21.22
C HIS A 362 11.16 -2.43 -20.63
N GLU A 363 11.94 -3.45 -21.02
CA GLU A 363 11.69 -4.84 -20.60
C GLU A 363 11.82 -5.06 -19.08
N ASN A 364 12.63 -4.25 -18.41
CA ASN A 364 12.81 -4.27 -16.95
C ASN A 364 11.93 -3.24 -16.20
N ILE A 365 10.91 -2.68 -16.84
CA ILE A 365 9.96 -1.76 -16.22
C ILE A 365 8.57 -2.39 -16.24
N VAL A 366 7.87 -2.34 -15.11
CA VAL A 366 6.52 -2.88 -15.00
C VAL A 366 5.59 -2.15 -15.96
N LYS A 367 4.98 -2.90 -16.89
CA LYS A 367 4.07 -2.35 -17.88
C LYS A 367 2.74 -1.99 -17.26
N VAL A 368 2.39 -0.71 -17.39
CA VAL A 368 1.07 -0.18 -17.05
C VAL A 368 0.19 -0.20 -18.29
N TYR A 369 -0.96 -0.87 -18.20
CA TYR A 369 -1.89 -0.97 -19.31
C TYR A 369 -2.87 0.20 -19.35
N ARG A 370 -3.49 0.52 -18.21
CA ARG A 370 -4.57 1.52 -18.11
C ARG A 370 -4.62 2.14 -16.71
N ALA A 371 -5.28 3.28 -16.61
CA ALA A 371 -5.66 3.87 -15.33
C ALA A 371 -7.05 4.54 -15.45
N ASP A 372 -7.81 4.56 -14.36
CA ASP A 372 -8.98 5.43 -14.21
C ASP A 372 -8.81 6.28 -12.95
N PRO A 373 -8.46 7.57 -13.10
CA PRO A 373 -8.24 8.46 -11.96
C PRO A 373 -9.51 8.73 -11.15
N ARG A 374 -10.70 8.60 -11.77
CA ARG A 374 -11.98 8.84 -11.09
C ARG A 374 -12.33 7.72 -10.12
N LEU A 375 -11.95 6.49 -10.47
CA LEU A 375 -12.10 5.31 -9.62
C LEU A 375 -10.83 5.02 -8.82
N GLY A 376 -9.72 5.69 -9.13
CA GLY A 376 -8.45 5.56 -8.43
C GLY A 376 -7.81 4.20 -8.60
N TYR A 377 -7.78 3.64 -9.81
CA TYR A 377 -7.11 2.36 -10.05
C TYR A 377 -6.18 2.38 -11.27
N LEU A 378 -5.16 1.52 -11.20
CA LEU A 378 -4.16 1.27 -12.24
C LEU A 378 -4.15 -0.23 -12.59
N GLU A 379 -4.30 -0.53 -13.88
CA GLU A 379 -4.17 -1.87 -14.46
C GLU A 379 -2.71 -2.06 -14.93
N MET A 380 -2.02 -3.07 -14.42
CA MET A 380 -0.62 -3.36 -14.74
C MET A 380 -0.39 -4.86 -14.94
N GLU A 381 0.79 -5.22 -15.45
CA GLU A 381 1.18 -6.62 -15.57
C GLU A 381 1.27 -7.31 -14.20
N LEU A 382 0.80 -8.56 -14.14
CA LEU A 382 0.80 -9.35 -12.92
C LEU A 382 2.16 -10.03 -12.73
N ALA A 383 2.86 -9.67 -11.66
CA ALA A 383 4.11 -10.31 -11.26
C ALA A 383 3.88 -11.66 -10.56
N SER A 384 4.92 -12.50 -10.52
CA SER A 384 4.91 -13.74 -9.74
C SER A 384 5.16 -13.50 -8.25
N GLY A 385 5.85 -12.42 -7.90
CA GLY A 385 6.14 -11.97 -6.55
C GLY A 385 7.06 -10.75 -6.57
N ASN A 386 7.52 -10.33 -5.40
CA ASN A 386 8.48 -9.23 -5.22
C ASN A 386 9.76 -9.74 -4.51
N ILE A 387 10.82 -8.95 -4.55
CA ILE A 387 12.13 -9.32 -3.97
C ILE A 387 12.14 -9.27 -2.43
N ASP A 388 11.18 -8.59 -1.79
CA ASP A 388 11.05 -8.54 -0.32
C ASP A 388 10.78 -9.95 0.26
N ASP A 389 9.94 -10.72 -0.42
CA ASP A 389 9.52 -12.08 -0.01
C ASP A 389 10.58 -13.17 -0.32
N VAL A 390 11.68 -12.81 -0.98
CA VAL A 390 12.73 -13.76 -1.34
C VAL A 390 13.65 -13.98 -0.14
N ARG A 391 13.92 -15.26 0.19
CA ARG A 391 14.87 -15.63 1.25
C ARG A 391 16.27 -15.16 0.90
N LYS A 392 16.86 -14.35 1.78
CA LYS A 392 18.24 -13.83 1.69
C LYS A 392 19.16 -14.55 2.70
N PRO A 393 20.49 -14.52 2.53
CA PRO A 393 21.23 -13.99 1.38
C PRO A 393 21.03 -14.84 0.12
N LEU A 394 21.19 -14.20 -1.03
CA LEU A 394 21.23 -14.87 -2.33
C LEU A 394 22.67 -15.23 -2.72
N GLU A 395 22.82 -16.17 -3.65
CA GLU A 395 24.13 -16.39 -4.28
C GLU A 395 24.56 -15.08 -4.99
N PRO A 396 25.81 -14.61 -4.81
CA PRO A 396 26.25 -13.31 -5.30
C PRO A 396 26.04 -13.08 -6.80
N VAL A 397 26.16 -14.14 -7.60
CA VAL A 397 25.85 -14.09 -9.04
C VAL A 397 24.39 -13.71 -9.30
N ILE A 398 23.45 -14.27 -8.53
CA ILE A 398 22.02 -13.99 -8.67
C ILE A 398 21.73 -12.56 -8.20
N ALA A 399 22.28 -12.15 -7.05
CA ALA A 399 22.15 -10.79 -6.56
C ALA A 399 22.68 -9.77 -7.59
N GLY A 400 23.89 -10.00 -8.13
CA GLY A 400 24.48 -9.15 -9.16
C GLY A 400 23.65 -9.08 -10.44
N ARG A 401 23.05 -10.20 -10.88
CA ARG A 401 22.11 -10.20 -12.02
C ARG A 401 20.86 -9.37 -11.75
N ILE A 402 20.25 -9.50 -10.58
CA ILE A 402 19.07 -8.72 -10.19
C ILE A 402 19.39 -7.22 -10.25
N ILE A 403 20.51 -6.80 -9.64
CA ILE A 403 20.93 -5.40 -9.62
C ILE A 403 21.29 -4.91 -11.02
N PHE A 404 21.90 -5.74 -11.86
CA PHE A 404 22.17 -5.43 -13.26
C PHE A 404 20.87 -5.12 -14.03
N GLU A 405 19.85 -5.99 -13.93
CA GLU A 405 18.57 -5.80 -14.62
C GLU A 405 17.81 -4.55 -14.11
N VAL A 406 17.83 -4.28 -12.79
CA VAL A 406 17.25 -3.05 -12.23
C VAL A 406 18.02 -1.81 -12.67
N SER A 407 19.35 -1.88 -12.76
CA SER A 407 20.18 -0.78 -13.27
C SER A 407 19.83 -0.44 -14.73
N ARG A 408 19.42 -1.44 -15.54
CA ARG A 408 18.92 -1.20 -16.91
C ARG A 408 17.62 -0.39 -16.90
N ALA A 409 16.68 -0.72 -16.00
CA ALA A 409 15.44 0.03 -15.83
C ALA A 409 15.70 1.49 -15.43
N LEU A 410 16.58 1.70 -14.44
CA LEU A 410 16.93 3.04 -13.96
C LEU A 410 17.67 3.86 -15.01
N HIS A 411 18.61 3.27 -15.74
CA HIS A 411 19.29 3.96 -16.84
C HIS A 411 18.30 4.46 -17.90
N HIS A 412 17.31 3.64 -18.29
CA HIS A 412 16.25 4.06 -19.20
C HIS A 412 15.40 5.20 -18.63
N ALA A 413 15.03 5.12 -17.35
CA ALA A 413 14.24 6.15 -16.68
C ALA A 413 14.98 7.49 -16.54
N HIS A 414 16.23 7.45 -16.08
CA HIS A 414 17.08 8.63 -15.91
C HIS A 414 17.33 9.34 -17.24
N SER A 415 17.53 8.57 -18.32
CA SER A 415 17.66 9.12 -19.69
C SER A 415 16.40 9.83 -20.19
N ASN A 416 15.23 9.51 -19.61
CA ASN A 416 13.96 10.18 -19.87
C ASN A 416 13.61 11.25 -18.82
N GLY A 417 14.56 11.63 -17.97
CA GLY A 417 14.39 12.65 -16.92
C GLY A 417 13.48 12.20 -15.76
N VAL A 418 13.30 10.89 -15.56
CA VAL A 418 12.49 10.33 -14.47
C VAL A 418 13.41 9.70 -13.43
N ILE A 419 13.31 10.18 -12.18
CA ILE A 419 14.02 9.62 -11.02
C ILE A 419 13.00 8.84 -10.18
N HIS A 420 13.36 7.65 -9.69
CA HIS A 420 12.43 6.74 -9.02
C HIS A 420 12.13 7.16 -7.57
N ARG A 421 13.16 7.41 -6.75
CA ARG A 421 13.13 7.91 -5.36
C ARG A 421 12.54 6.97 -4.30
N ASP A 422 12.18 5.74 -4.65
CA ASP A 422 11.60 4.75 -3.72
C ASP A 422 12.02 3.33 -4.11
N ILE A 423 13.32 3.12 -4.33
CA ILE A 423 13.85 1.80 -4.67
C ILE A 423 13.96 0.99 -3.38
N LYS A 424 13.22 -0.13 -3.34
CA LYS A 424 13.20 -1.10 -2.24
C LYS A 424 12.78 -2.48 -2.74
N PRO A 425 13.03 -3.56 -1.99
CA PRO A 425 12.73 -4.92 -2.44
C PRO A 425 11.27 -5.15 -2.84
N SER A 426 10.32 -4.51 -2.16
CA SER A 426 8.88 -4.65 -2.46
C SER A 426 8.45 -4.00 -3.79
N ASN A 427 9.25 -3.08 -4.34
CA ASN A 427 9.01 -2.46 -5.65
C ASN A 427 9.75 -3.19 -6.80
N MET A 428 10.62 -4.15 -6.47
CA MET A 428 11.31 -5.00 -7.44
C MET A 428 10.52 -6.29 -7.63
N LEU A 429 9.89 -6.45 -8.79
CA LEU A 429 8.96 -7.53 -9.08
C LEU A 429 9.58 -8.57 -10.01
N PHE A 430 9.35 -9.86 -9.76
CA PHE A 430 9.88 -10.92 -10.61
C PHE A 430 8.79 -11.66 -11.40
N PHE A 431 9.14 -12.11 -12.61
CA PHE A 431 8.22 -12.75 -13.56
C PHE A 431 8.72 -14.16 -13.90
N GLY A 432 8.13 -15.16 -13.25
CA GLY A 432 8.50 -16.57 -13.36
C GLY A 432 9.77 -16.93 -12.58
N SER A 433 10.88 -16.25 -12.85
CA SER A 433 12.16 -16.44 -12.14
C SER A 433 12.59 -15.14 -11.46
N ILE A 434 13.23 -15.25 -10.29
CA ILE A 434 13.80 -14.12 -9.53
C ILE A 434 14.89 -13.36 -10.29
N GLU A 435 15.45 -13.93 -11.35
CA GLU A 435 16.40 -13.23 -12.23
C GLU A 435 15.72 -12.37 -13.30
N ARG A 436 14.41 -12.55 -13.54
CA ARG A 436 13.61 -11.74 -14.47
C ARG A 436 12.89 -10.65 -13.70
N VAL A 437 13.67 -9.68 -13.24
CA VAL A 437 13.18 -8.56 -12.42
C VAL A 437 12.75 -7.39 -13.29
N LYS A 438 11.64 -6.78 -12.90
CA LYS A 438 11.17 -5.49 -13.38
C LYS A 438 10.92 -4.55 -12.20
N LEU A 439 11.18 -3.28 -12.41
CA LEU A 439 10.96 -2.25 -11.41
C LEU A 439 9.57 -1.61 -11.62
N GLY A 440 8.78 -1.54 -10.54
CA GLY A 440 7.44 -0.93 -10.51
C GLY A 440 7.34 0.22 -9.50
N ASP A 441 6.14 0.81 -9.39
CA ASP A 441 5.83 1.91 -8.47
C ASP A 441 6.60 3.22 -8.71
N TRP A 442 6.47 3.74 -9.93
CA TRP A 442 7.15 4.95 -10.41
C TRP A 442 6.42 6.24 -10.00
N GLY A 443 6.27 6.56 -8.71
CA GLY A 443 5.85 7.93 -8.35
C GLY A 443 5.16 8.21 -7.01
N LEU A 444 5.88 8.13 -5.88
CA LEU A 444 5.31 8.57 -4.58
C LEU A 444 6.17 9.54 -3.75
N ALA A 445 7.39 9.91 -4.15
CA ALA A 445 8.30 10.58 -3.23
C ALA A 445 7.94 12.02 -2.82
N ARG A 446 7.02 12.72 -3.50
CA ARG A 446 6.82 14.16 -3.26
C ARG A 446 5.83 14.49 -2.13
N LEU A 447 5.07 13.53 -1.60
CA LEU A 447 4.03 13.82 -0.58
C LEU A 447 4.02 12.87 0.63
N ALA A 448 5.05 12.05 0.79
CA ALA A 448 5.23 11.26 2.01
C ALA A 448 5.40 12.14 3.28
N SER A 449 5.42 13.47 3.18
CA SER A 449 5.60 14.38 4.32
C SER A 449 4.30 14.74 5.06
N ARG A 450 3.10 14.66 4.45
CA ARG A 450 1.85 15.09 5.12
C ARG A 450 0.89 13.96 5.47
N ALA A 451 0.73 12.97 4.58
CA ALA A 451 -0.19 11.84 4.75
C ALA A 451 0.41 10.64 5.52
N THR A 452 1.73 10.46 5.49
CA THR A 452 2.47 9.37 6.18
C THR A 452 2.59 9.59 7.70
N ARG A 453 1.83 10.53 8.25
CA ARG A 453 1.66 10.69 9.71
C ARG A 453 0.79 9.57 10.32
N LYS A 454 0.18 8.70 9.52
CA LYS A 454 -0.89 7.77 9.96
C LYS A 454 -0.47 6.29 10.07
N SER A 455 0.77 5.93 9.72
CA SER A 455 1.26 4.53 9.85
C SER A 455 2.74 4.52 10.19
N SER A 456 3.06 4.30 11.47
CA SER A 456 4.45 4.22 11.97
C SER A 456 5.23 3.08 11.31
N LEU A 457 4.59 1.92 11.09
CA LEU A 457 5.24 0.74 10.51
C LEU A 457 5.63 0.92 9.03
N VAL A 458 4.76 1.53 8.20
CA VAL A 458 5.05 1.75 6.77
C VAL A 458 6.05 2.90 6.59
N ARG A 459 6.02 3.90 7.48
CA ARG A 459 7.05 4.94 7.57
C ARG A 459 8.42 4.35 7.91
N HIS A 460 8.49 3.48 8.93
CA HIS A 460 9.71 2.76 9.32
C HIS A 460 10.31 1.94 8.17
N LYS A 461 9.49 1.28 7.35
CA LYS A 461 10.00 0.49 6.21
C LYS A 461 10.48 1.35 5.04
N THR A 462 9.88 2.51 4.81
CA THR A 462 10.26 3.39 3.70
C THR A 462 11.52 4.19 4.02
N ILE A 463 11.71 4.58 5.28
CA ILE A 463 12.91 5.33 5.68
C ILE A 463 14.20 4.49 5.62
N LEU A 464 14.09 3.18 5.85
CA LEU A 464 15.23 2.25 5.81
C LEU A 464 15.98 2.30 4.47
N TYR A 465 15.26 2.52 3.37
CA TYR A 465 15.83 2.61 2.02
C TYR A 465 16.00 4.06 1.53
N SER A 466 15.94 5.07 2.39
CA SER A 466 16.15 6.46 1.99
C SER A 466 17.63 6.80 1.86
N SER A 467 17.98 7.66 0.89
CA SER A 467 19.34 8.20 0.78
C SER A 467 19.58 9.34 1.80
N PRO A 468 20.84 9.66 2.13
CA PRO A 468 21.18 10.75 3.05
C PRO A 468 20.55 12.08 2.63
N GLU A 469 20.67 12.43 1.35
CA GLU A 469 20.08 13.65 0.79
C GLU A 469 18.55 13.64 0.78
N GLN A 470 17.90 12.47 0.70
CA GLN A 470 16.44 12.36 0.86
C GLN A 470 15.99 12.63 2.29
N ILE A 471 16.81 12.29 3.30
CA ILE A 471 16.54 12.60 4.70
C ILE A 471 16.74 14.09 4.98
N VAL A 472 17.80 14.69 4.43
CA VAL A 472 18.16 16.10 4.70
C VAL A 472 17.36 17.09 3.86
N ASN A 473 17.19 16.82 2.56
CA ASN A 473 16.54 17.73 1.62
C ASN A 473 15.78 16.97 0.51
N PRO A 474 14.56 16.48 0.79
CA PRO A 474 13.79 15.68 -0.16
C PRO A 474 13.33 16.43 -1.43
N GLU A 475 13.45 17.76 -1.47
CA GLU A 475 13.04 18.55 -2.64
C GLU A 475 14.10 18.59 -3.75
N ASN A 476 15.37 18.34 -3.43
CA ASN A 476 16.48 18.44 -4.40
C ASN A 476 17.22 17.10 -4.56
N LEU A 477 16.52 16.12 -5.15
CA LEU A 477 17.06 14.79 -5.43
C LEU A 477 17.39 14.63 -6.91
N ASP A 478 18.51 13.95 -7.18
CA ASP A 478 18.96 13.56 -8.52
C ASP A 478 19.05 12.02 -8.67
N ALA A 479 19.54 11.56 -9.82
CA ALA A 479 19.69 10.14 -10.16
C ALA A 479 20.59 9.35 -9.18
N ARG A 480 21.49 10.02 -8.43
CA ARG A 480 22.44 9.39 -7.50
C ARG A 480 21.78 8.97 -6.19
N SER A 481 20.58 9.50 -5.91
CA SER A 481 19.73 8.99 -4.83
C SER A 481 19.30 7.55 -5.12
N ASP A 482 18.80 7.28 -6.33
CA ASP A 482 18.40 5.93 -6.75
C ASP A 482 19.57 4.93 -6.66
N ILE A 483 20.80 5.35 -6.96
CA ILE A 483 22.01 4.52 -6.84
C ILE A 483 22.25 4.11 -5.38
N PHE A 484 22.10 5.03 -4.43
CA PHE A 484 22.27 4.73 -3.01
C PHE A 484 21.20 3.74 -2.51
N GLN A 485 19.94 3.97 -2.88
CA GLN A 485 18.84 3.07 -2.52
C GLN A 485 19.06 1.66 -3.09
N LEU A 486 19.51 1.55 -4.34
CA LEU A 486 19.87 0.29 -4.96
C LEU A 486 21.07 -0.39 -4.25
N GLY A 487 21.98 0.39 -3.68
CA GLY A 487 23.13 -0.09 -2.90
C GLY A 487 22.71 -0.75 -1.60
N ILE A 488 21.70 -0.18 -0.91
CA ILE A 488 21.10 -0.77 0.29
C ILE A 488 20.50 -2.13 -0.06
N VAL A 489 19.72 -2.19 -1.15
CA VAL A 489 19.13 -3.45 -1.61
C VAL A 489 20.21 -4.45 -1.96
N PHE A 490 21.26 -4.05 -2.68
CA PHE A 490 22.33 -4.97 -3.06
C PHE A 490 23.04 -5.55 -1.84
N TYR A 491 23.35 -4.72 -0.84
CA TYR A 491 23.92 -5.16 0.43
C TYR A 491 23.04 -6.21 1.10
N GLU A 492 21.73 -5.94 1.18
CA GLU A 492 20.77 -6.85 1.81
C GLU A 492 20.63 -8.17 1.05
N LEU A 493 20.64 -8.13 -0.28
CA LEU A 493 20.61 -9.34 -1.11
C LEU A 493 21.85 -10.22 -0.89
N LEU A 494 23.02 -9.61 -0.70
CA LEU A 494 24.28 -10.32 -0.51
C LEU A 494 24.46 -10.87 0.90
N THR A 495 23.93 -10.18 1.91
CA THR A 495 24.21 -10.48 3.33
C THR A 495 23.01 -11.05 4.08
N GLY A 496 21.79 -10.80 3.60
CA GLY A 496 20.55 -11.06 4.33
C GLY A 496 20.27 -10.08 5.47
N ILE A 497 21.07 -9.02 5.59
CA ILE A 497 20.99 -8.04 6.67
C ILE A 497 20.87 -6.64 6.06
N HIS A 498 19.99 -5.81 6.59
CA HIS A 498 19.89 -4.41 6.19
C HIS A 498 21.06 -3.59 6.79
N PRO A 499 21.80 -2.79 5.99
CA PRO A 499 23.03 -2.13 6.45
C PRO A 499 22.83 -1.10 7.57
N PHE A 500 21.64 -0.49 7.64
CA PHE A 500 21.33 0.61 8.58
C PHE A 500 20.15 0.30 9.52
N SER A 501 19.82 -0.98 9.75
CA SER A 501 18.67 -1.31 10.61
C SER A 501 18.90 -0.89 12.08
N ALA A 502 17.81 -0.45 12.71
CA ALA A 502 17.71 -0.17 14.14
C ALA A 502 16.23 -0.17 14.55
N ASP A 503 15.97 -0.20 15.87
CA ASP A 503 14.59 -0.26 16.39
C ASP A 503 13.84 1.08 16.25
N TYR A 504 14.56 2.20 16.27
CA TYR A 504 13.98 3.55 16.27
C TYR A 504 14.31 4.34 15.00
N GLU A 505 13.32 5.09 14.48
CA GLU A 505 13.42 5.88 13.24
C GLU A 505 14.60 6.87 13.29
N GLY A 506 14.77 7.59 14.40
CA GLY A 506 15.88 8.53 14.58
C GLY A 506 17.26 7.87 14.53
N THR A 507 17.37 6.63 15.03
CA THR A 507 18.61 5.86 14.96
C THR A 507 18.89 5.38 13.54
N ILE A 508 17.86 4.95 12.80
CA ILE A 508 17.98 4.61 11.38
C ILE A 508 18.47 5.82 10.59
N MET A 509 17.86 7.00 10.79
CA MET A 509 18.28 8.24 10.16
C MET A 509 19.74 8.58 10.50
N HIS A 510 20.12 8.50 11.79
CA HIS A 510 21.50 8.74 12.21
C HIS A 510 22.48 7.81 11.49
N LYS A 511 22.18 6.51 11.42
CA LYS A 511 23.01 5.52 10.71
C LYS A 511 23.13 5.83 9.23
N ILE A 512 22.01 6.14 8.56
CA ILE A 512 22.02 6.50 7.14
C ILE A 512 22.87 7.75 6.90
N LEU A 513 22.80 8.75 7.77
CA LEU A 513 23.52 10.02 7.60
C LEU A 513 25.02 9.91 7.96
N ASN A 514 25.37 9.16 9.00
CA ASN A 514 26.67 9.30 9.65
C ASN A 514 27.51 8.01 9.74
N GLU A 515 26.93 6.84 9.50
CA GLU A 515 27.63 5.55 9.68
C GLU A 515 27.82 4.81 8.35
N ASN A 516 29.03 4.32 8.11
CA ASN A 516 29.33 3.45 6.97
C ASN A 516 29.20 1.99 7.38
N PRO A 517 28.54 1.14 6.57
CA PRO A 517 28.47 -0.29 6.86
C PRO A 517 29.84 -0.94 6.64
N VAL A 518 30.05 -2.11 7.24
CA VAL A 518 31.20 -2.96 6.89
C VAL A 518 31.02 -3.55 5.49
N PRO A 519 32.07 -3.91 4.75
CA PRO A 519 31.92 -4.54 3.44
C PRO A 519 31.07 -5.83 3.51
N PRO A 520 30.21 -6.12 2.50
CA PRO A 520 29.38 -7.33 2.45
C PRO A 520 30.14 -8.64 2.74
N SER A 521 31.39 -8.74 2.29
CA SER A 521 32.25 -9.91 2.51
C SER A 521 32.50 -10.25 3.98
N HIS A 522 32.37 -9.28 4.90
CA HIS A 522 32.45 -9.55 6.34
C HIS A 522 31.33 -10.47 6.83
N HIS A 523 30.14 -10.37 6.23
CA HIS A 523 29.00 -11.23 6.58
C HIS A 523 28.88 -12.45 5.65
N ASN A 524 29.22 -12.28 4.37
CA ASN A 524 29.18 -13.34 3.38
C ASN A 524 30.46 -13.31 2.53
N PRO A 525 31.49 -14.12 2.84
CA PRO A 525 32.78 -14.09 2.13
C PRO A 525 32.68 -14.29 0.60
N LYS A 526 31.63 -14.96 0.11
CA LYS A 526 31.41 -15.13 -1.34
C LYS A 526 31.09 -13.81 -2.06
N SER A 527 30.67 -12.78 -1.33
CA SER A 527 30.30 -11.47 -1.87
C SER A 527 31.48 -10.53 -2.12
N LEU A 528 32.71 -10.94 -1.77
CA LEU A 528 33.96 -10.20 -1.98
C LEU A 528 34.09 -9.53 -3.36
N PRO A 529 33.69 -10.16 -4.49
CA PRO A 529 33.78 -9.52 -5.81
C PRO A 529 32.93 -8.24 -5.97
N PHE A 530 31.96 -7.99 -5.08
CA PHE A 530 31.04 -6.86 -5.12
C PHE A 530 31.28 -5.81 -4.04
N ASP A 531 32.24 -6.02 -3.13
CA ASP A 531 32.49 -5.12 -1.99
C ASP A 531 32.70 -3.67 -2.45
N ASP A 532 33.66 -3.43 -3.34
CA ASP A 532 33.98 -2.08 -3.82
C ASP A 532 32.78 -1.40 -4.50
N ILE A 533 31.98 -2.18 -5.24
CA ILE A 533 30.78 -1.68 -5.93
C ILE A 533 29.74 -1.25 -4.90
N VAL A 534 29.41 -2.11 -3.94
CA VAL A 534 28.38 -1.83 -2.91
C VAL A 534 28.82 -0.67 -2.04
N MET A 535 30.08 -0.64 -1.61
CA MET A 535 30.60 0.45 -0.78
C MET A 535 30.57 1.78 -1.51
N LYS A 536 30.93 1.82 -2.80
CA LYS A 536 30.82 3.04 -3.62
C LYS A 536 29.39 3.50 -3.85
N MET A 537 28.41 2.58 -3.95
CA MET A 537 27.00 2.95 -4.01
C MET A 537 26.50 3.58 -2.70
N LEU A 538 27.03 3.11 -1.56
CA LEU A 538 26.65 3.52 -0.21
C LEU A 538 27.48 4.69 0.36
N GLU A 539 28.30 5.35 -0.47
CA GLU A 539 28.99 6.59 -0.09
C GLU A 539 27.98 7.66 0.34
N LYS A 540 28.26 8.38 1.43
CA LYS A 540 27.31 9.37 1.95
C LYS A 540 27.26 10.61 1.08
N ASP A 541 28.41 11.03 0.58
CA ASP A 541 28.58 12.14 -0.35
C ASP A 541 28.20 11.71 -1.78
N PRO A 542 27.13 12.26 -2.39
CA PRO A 542 26.72 11.92 -3.75
C PRO A 542 27.82 12.14 -4.81
N GLU A 543 28.74 13.08 -4.59
CA GLU A 543 29.84 13.35 -5.53
C GLU A 543 30.89 12.22 -5.56
N LYS A 544 30.92 11.36 -4.52
CA LYS A 544 31.83 10.21 -4.44
C LYS A 544 31.21 8.90 -4.93
N ARG A 545 29.89 8.89 -5.17
CA ARG A 545 29.17 7.75 -5.75
C ARG A 545 29.45 7.62 -7.24
N TYR A 546 28.91 6.57 -7.86
CA TYR A 546 28.71 6.55 -9.30
C TYR A 546 27.88 7.75 -9.74
N GLN A 547 28.35 8.46 -10.77
CA GLN A 547 27.67 9.66 -11.25
C GLN A 547 26.51 9.30 -12.18
N THR A 548 26.57 8.12 -12.78
CA THR A 548 25.49 7.56 -13.60
C THR A 548 25.24 6.09 -13.27
N VAL A 549 23.99 5.64 -13.42
CA VAL A 549 23.66 4.20 -13.32
C VAL A 549 24.36 3.38 -14.42
N LYS A 550 24.76 4.03 -15.52
CA LYS A 550 25.49 3.36 -16.59
C LYS A 550 26.89 2.95 -16.16
N GLU A 551 27.59 3.78 -15.40
CA GLU A 551 28.89 3.41 -14.80
C GLU A 551 28.74 2.21 -13.87
N LEU A 552 27.77 2.26 -12.96
CA LEU A 552 27.46 1.15 -12.06
C LEU A 552 27.18 -0.15 -12.84
N GLN A 553 26.38 -0.06 -13.90
CA GLN A 553 26.03 -1.20 -14.74
C GLN A 553 27.25 -1.86 -15.38
N ASN A 554 28.23 -1.05 -15.82
CA ASN A 554 29.46 -1.56 -16.44
C ASN A 554 30.31 -2.33 -15.41
N ASP A 555 30.48 -1.79 -14.20
CA ASP A 555 31.26 -2.44 -13.15
C ASP A 555 30.62 -3.76 -12.70
N ILE A 556 29.29 -3.80 -12.56
CA ILE A 556 28.56 -5.05 -12.26
C ILE A 556 28.72 -6.06 -13.40
N LYS A 557 28.61 -5.62 -14.65
CA LYS A 557 28.80 -6.47 -15.84
C LYS A 557 30.18 -7.12 -15.83
N ASP A 558 31.23 -6.35 -15.57
CA ASP A 558 32.61 -6.84 -15.56
C ASP A 558 32.84 -7.89 -14.47
N VAL A 559 32.30 -7.67 -13.28
CA VAL A 559 32.36 -8.67 -12.19
C VAL A 559 31.60 -9.94 -12.57
N LEU A 560 30.38 -9.81 -13.10
CA LEU A 560 29.59 -10.97 -13.54
C LEU A 560 30.32 -11.77 -14.64
N ILE A 561 30.94 -11.11 -15.62
CA ILE A 561 31.72 -11.79 -16.67
C ILE A 561 32.90 -12.56 -16.04
N LYS A 562 33.64 -11.94 -15.11
CA LYS A 562 34.73 -12.61 -14.37
C LYS A 562 34.24 -13.82 -13.57
N MET A 563 32.99 -13.80 -13.11
CA MET A 563 32.32 -14.93 -12.43
C MET A 563 31.76 -15.98 -13.41
N GLY A 564 32.05 -15.89 -14.72
CA GLY A 564 31.63 -16.88 -15.73
C GLY A 564 30.19 -16.71 -16.23
N VAL A 565 29.57 -15.57 -15.96
CA VAL A 565 28.17 -15.29 -16.28
C VAL A 565 28.05 -14.79 -17.71
N ARG A 566 27.34 -15.54 -18.57
CA ARG A 566 26.95 -15.02 -19.90
C ARG A 566 25.84 -13.98 -19.73
N ILE A 567 26.16 -12.72 -20.01
CA ILE A 567 25.18 -11.64 -20.12
C ILE A 567 24.72 -11.59 -21.58
N LYS A 568 23.46 -11.95 -21.84
CA LYS A 568 22.86 -11.76 -23.18
C LYS A 568 22.71 -10.26 -23.39
N ALA A 569 23.25 -9.74 -24.49
CA ALA A 569 22.96 -8.39 -24.95
C ALA A 569 21.43 -8.16 -24.95
N SER A 570 20.98 -7.03 -24.38
CA SER A 570 19.55 -6.74 -24.21
C SER A 570 18.79 -6.76 -25.54
N LEU A 571 17.46 -6.89 -25.53
CA LEU A 571 16.64 -6.76 -26.74
C LEU A 571 16.88 -5.40 -27.44
N GLY A 572 17.12 -4.34 -26.68
CA GLY A 572 17.52 -3.03 -27.21
C GLY A 572 18.95 -3.00 -27.78
N THR A 573 19.88 -3.76 -27.21
CA THR A 573 21.23 -3.94 -27.78
C THR A 573 21.18 -4.78 -29.05
N ARG A 574 20.36 -5.83 -29.12
CA ARG A 574 20.17 -6.62 -30.35
C ARG A 574 19.57 -5.79 -31.48
N GLU A 575 18.54 -5.01 -31.19
CA GLU A 575 17.93 -4.13 -32.18
C GLU A 575 18.90 -3.04 -32.62
N ARG A 576 19.66 -2.45 -31.69
CA ARG A 576 20.71 -1.46 -31.99
C ARG A 576 21.83 -2.05 -32.84
N VAL A 577 22.38 -3.20 -32.44
CA VAL A 577 23.42 -3.94 -33.17
C VAL A 577 22.93 -4.31 -34.57
N ARG A 578 21.66 -4.71 -34.71
CA ARG A 578 21.02 -4.93 -36.01
C ARG A 578 20.97 -3.67 -36.86
N ILE A 579 20.45 -2.56 -36.31
CA ILE A 579 20.35 -1.29 -37.03
C ILE A 579 21.73 -0.79 -37.48
N ILE A 580 22.74 -0.87 -36.61
CA ILE A 580 24.11 -0.49 -36.96
C ILE A 580 24.66 -1.40 -38.06
N ALA A 581 24.48 -2.71 -37.97
CA ALA A 581 24.92 -3.66 -38.99
C ALA A 581 24.20 -3.43 -40.34
N GLU A 582 22.89 -3.15 -40.33
CA GLU A 582 22.10 -2.81 -41.52
C GLU A 582 22.55 -1.47 -42.14
N ASN A 583 22.80 -0.45 -41.32
CA ASN A 583 23.28 0.87 -41.78
C ASN A 583 24.67 0.78 -42.43
N VAL A 584 25.61 0.05 -41.81
CA VAL A 584 26.93 -0.18 -42.40
C VAL A 584 26.82 -0.91 -43.74
N MET A 585 25.97 -1.94 -43.82
CA MET A 585 25.74 -2.65 -45.09
C MET A 585 25.14 -1.74 -46.17
N LEU A 586 24.19 -0.87 -45.79
CA LEU A 586 23.58 0.08 -46.70
C LEU A 586 24.62 1.09 -47.22
N ARG A 587 25.40 1.71 -46.33
CA ARG A 587 26.42 2.70 -46.68
C ARG A 587 27.57 2.09 -47.50
N LEU A 588 28.01 0.87 -47.17
CA LEU A 588 29.00 0.17 -48.01
C LEU A 588 28.45 -0.10 -49.41
N THR A 589 27.17 -0.46 -49.51
CA THR A 589 26.52 -0.68 -50.81
C THR A 589 26.44 0.63 -51.62
N THR A 590 26.07 1.76 -51.00
CA THR A 590 26.00 3.06 -51.70
C THR A 590 27.37 3.56 -52.18
N VAL A 591 28.44 3.33 -51.40
CA VAL A 591 29.82 3.65 -51.80
C VAL A 591 30.25 2.83 -53.02
N ILE A 592 29.92 1.53 -53.05
CA ILE A 592 30.32 0.62 -54.12
C ILE A 592 29.51 0.84 -55.41
N GLU A 593 28.22 1.10 -55.29
CA GLU A 593 27.33 1.44 -56.42
C GLU A 593 27.61 2.83 -57.01
N GLY A 594 28.53 3.61 -56.42
CA GLY A 594 28.89 4.94 -56.88
C GLY A 594 27.83 6.01 -56.62
N SER A 595 26.86 5.70 -55.75
CA SER A 595 25.75 6.59 -55.38
C SER A 595 26.09 7.53 -54.21
N ALA A 596 27.24 7.34 -53.56
CA ALA A 596 27.72 8.19 -52.48
C ALA A 596 28.18 9.57 -52.98
N LYS A 597 27.67 10.64 -52.38
CA LYS A 597 28.04 12.03 -52.72
C LYS A 597 29.45 12.39 -52.24
N ASN A 598 29.88 11.83 -51.10
CA ASN A 598 31.19 12.06 -50.51
C ASN A 598 31.73 10.74 -49.94
N ILE A 599 32.64 10.09 -50.68
CA ILE A 599 33.14 8.76 -50.33
C ILE A 599 33.92 8.79 -49.01
N THR A 600 34.75 9.82 -48.79
CA THR A 600 35.61 9.94 -47.60
C THR A 600 34.79 10.09 -46.32
N GLU A 601 33.69 10.86 -46.38
CA GLU A 601 32.77 11.05 -45.26
C GLU A 601 31.97 9.77 -44.96
N GLU A 602 31.51 9.06 -45.99
CA GLU A 602 30.84 7.77 -45.81
C GLU A 602 31.76 6.71 -45.17
N PHE A 603 33.04 6.67 -45.56
CA PHE A 603 34.01 5.79 -44.92
C PHE A 603 34.23 6.12 -43.44
N ALA A 604 34.31 7.40 -43.09
CA ALA A 604 34.46 7.82 -41.69
C ALA A 604 33.24 7.40 -40.85
N ASP A 605 32.03 7.56 -41.41
CA ASP A 605 30.79 7.13 -40.78
C ASP A 605 30.71 5.59 -40.63
N ILE A 606 31.03 4.84 -41.69
CA ILE A 606 31.07 3.36 -41.66
C ILE A 606 32.05 2.88 -40.59
N VAL A 607 33.23 3.48 -40.51
CA VAL A 607 34.24 3.12 -39.51
C VAL A 607 33.74 3.40 -38.10
N LYS A 608 33.11 4.55 -37.85
CA LYS A 608 32.55 4.89 -36.55
C LYS A 608 31.43 3.92 -36.14
N GLU A 609 30.55 3.57 -37.08
CA GLU A 609 29.49 2.59 -36.86
C GLU A 609 30.07 1.18 -36.59
N LEU A 610 31.16 0.78 -37.26
CA LEU A 610 31.86 -0.48 -36.98
C LEU A 610 32.62 -0.46 -35.65
N GLU A 611 33.15 0.68 -35.22
CA GLU A 611 33.74 0.86 -33.87
C GLU A 611 32.68 0.66 -32.79
N GLU A 612 31.51 1.29 -32.95
CA GLU A 612 30.37 1.12 -32.04
C GLU A 612 29.88 -0.34 -32.05
N LEU A 613 29.77 -0.96 -33.23
CA LEU A 613 29.37 -2.36 -33.37
C LEU A 613 30.38 -3.31 -32.71
N HIS A 614 31.68 -3.07 -32.87
CA HIS A 614 32.72 -3.87 -32.23
C HIS A 614 32.72 -3.68 -30.70
N LEU A 615 32.51 -2.46 -30.21
CA LEU A 615 32.41 -2.17 -28.78
C LEU A 615 31.21 -2.91 -28.14
N GLU A 616 30.09 -2.97 -28.85
CA GLU A 616 28.85 -3.63 -28.38
C GLU A 616 28.92 -5.16 -28.49
N THR A 617 29.58 -5.71 -29.51
CA THR A 617 29.58 -7.17 -29.81
C THR A 617 30.84 -7.90 -29.37
N GLY A 618 31.99 -7.22 -29.32
CA GLY A 618 33.30 -7.81 -29.10
C GLY A 618 33.81 -8.72 -30.23
N ASP A 619 33.17 -8.72 -31.43
CA ASP A 619 33.53 -9.63 -32.52
C ASP A 619 34.84 -9.18 -33.19
N PRO A 620 35.93 -9.98 -33.14
CA PRO A 620 37.22 -9.61 -33.74
C PRO A 620 37.16 -9.52 -35.27
N SER A 621 36.19 -10.16 -35.91
CA SER A 621 35.98 -10.08 -37.37
C SER A 621 35.57 -8.67 -37.81
N ILE A 622 34.83 -7.95 -36.95
CA ILE A 622 34.40 -6.56 -37.19
C ILE A 622 35.59 -5.61 -37.10
N LYS A 623 36.49 -5.85 -36.14
CA LYS A 623 37.73 -5.09 -36.00
C LYS A 623 38.61 -5.22 -37.25
N ASN A 624 38.77 -6.43 -37.78
CA ASN A 624 39.54 -6.67 -39.01
C ASN A 624 38.93 -5.95 -40.22
N LEU A 625 37.60 -6.05 -40.38
CA LEU A 625 36.87 -5.36 -41.45
C LEU A 625 37.04 -3.83 -41.36
N MET A 626 36.96 -3.29 -40.14
CA MET A 626 37.17 -1.86 -39.89
C MET A 626 38.61 -1.42 -40.22
N GLU A 627 39.64 -2.16 -39.82
CA GLU A 627 41.04 -1.86 -40.16
C GLU A 627 41.29 -1.92 -41.68
N GLN A 628 40.69 -2.89 -42.36
CA GLN A 628 40.73 -3.01 -43.82
C GLN A 628 40.08 -1.79 -44.51
N LEU A 629 38.91 -1.36 -44.05
CA LEU A 629 38.21 -0.19 -44.61
C LEU A 629 38.92 1.13 -44.29
N LYS A 630 39.53 1.27 -43.11
CA LYS A 630 40.42 2.42 -42.77
C LYS A 630 41.59 2.51 -43.74
N THR A 631 42.26 1.39 -43.99
CA THR A 631 43.40 1.33 -44.93
C THR A 631 42.96 1.70 -46.36
N MET A 632 41.79 1.21 -46.80
CA MET A 632 41.24 1.57 -48.12
C MET A 632 40.89 3.06 -48.22
N ALA A 633 40.33 3.65 -47.16
CA ALA A 633 40.01 5.08 -47.11
C ALA A 633 41.28 5.96 -47.16
N GLU A 634 42.34 5.57 -46.45
CA GLU A 634 43.65 6.25 -46.50
C GLU A 634 44.32 6.17 -47.87
N MET A 635 44.08 5.09 -48.62
CA MET A 635 44.61 4.88 -49.97
C MET A 635 43.69 5.44 -51.07
N GLU A 636 42.57 6.09 -50.72
CA GLU A 636 41.51 6.53 -51.65
C GLU A 636 41.01 5.40 -52.59
N ALA A 637 41.09 4.15 -52.13
CA ALA A 637 40.72 2.97 -52.89
C ALA A 637 39.23 2.68 -52.74
N LYS A 638 38.53 2.44 -53.85
CA LYS A 638 37.12 2.02 -53.81
C LYS A 638 37.02 0.57 -53.30
N PRO A 639 36.06 0.26 -52.40
CA PRO A 639 35.82 -1.12 -52.00
C PRO A 639 35.33 -1.93 -53.21
N SER A 640 35.78 -3.17 -53.30
CA SER A 640 35.38 -4.08 -54.37
C SER A 640 34.05 -4.78 -54.05
N GLU A 641 33.40 -5.38 -55.04
CA GLU A 641 32.26 -6.30 -54.79
C GLU A 641 32.64 -7.44 -53.84
N GLU A 642 33.90 -7.84 -53.81
CA GLU A 642 34.42 -8.88 -52.92
C GLU A 642 34.49 -8.40 -51.47
N THR A 643 34.90 -7.15 -51.25
CA THR A 643 34.83 -6.47 -49.95
C THR A 643 33.39 -6.37 -49.44
N LEU A 644 32.42 -6.14 -50.32
CA LEU A 644 31.00 -6.14 -49.95
C LEU A 644 30.51 -7.53 -49.54
N LYS A 645 30.94 -8.58 -50.23
CA LYS A 645 30.58 -9.97 -49.90
C LYS A 645 31.14 -10.37 -48.54
N GLU A 646 32.39 -10.00 -48.26
CA GLU A 646 33.03 -10.22 -46.96
C GLU A 646 32.30 -9.45 -45.84
N ALA A 647 32.05 -8.16 -46.03
CA ALA A 647 31.31 -7.35 -45.07
C ALA A 647 29.90 -7.91 -44.81
N LYS A 648 29.17 -8.33 -45.86
CA LYS A 648 27.85 -8.97 -45.72
C LYS A 648 27.92 -10.28 -44.94
N LEU A 649 28.95 -11.10 -45.15
CA LEU A 649 29.12 -12.36 -44.42
C LEU A 649 29.35 -12.12 -42.91
N ILE A 650 30.15 -11.10 -42.59
CA ILE A 650 30.46 -10.72 -41.20
C ILE A 650 29.22 -10.11 -40.53
N LEU A 651 28.60 -9.12 -41.17
CA LEU A 651 27.51 -8.32 -40.60
C LEU A 651 26.17 -9.05 -40.55
N LYS A 652 25.94 -10.05 -41.44
CA LYS A 652 24.73 -10.89 -41.42
C LYS A 652 24.55 -11.68 -40.13
N ARG A 653 25.59 -11.85 -39.31
CA ARG A 653 25.46 -12.50 -37.99
C ARG A 653 24.69 -11.65 -36.98
N TRP A 654 24.55 -10.37 -37.27
CA TRP A 654 24.02 -9.33 -36.40
C TRP A 654 22.71 -8.73 -36.92
N VAL A 655 22.28 -9.17 -38.11
CA VAL A 655 21.00 -8.88 -38.75
C VAL A 655 20.10 -10.10 -38.71
#